data_AF-A0A9P6UMA7-F1
#
_entry.id   AF-A0A9P6UMA7-F1
#
_cell.length_a   1.000
_cell.length_b   1.000
_cell.length_c   1.000
_cell.angle_alpha   90.00
_cell.angle_beta   90.00
_cell.angle_gamma   90.00
#
_symmetry.space_group_name_H-M   'P 1'
#
loop_
_entity.id
_entity.type
_entity.pdbx_description
1 polymer ?
#
loop_
_entity_poly.entity_id
_entity_poly.type
_entity_poly.pdbx_seq_one_letter_code
_entity_poly.pdbx_strand_id
1 'polypeptide(L)'
;MDFLAEIYRNDSIRRQEVGVNQRILHILWEVFALPDLAMSNHAQRLLRGLEEEDRAGKQTLFRAVLADPPNPYPLKVRLPAPMSSPLLGRAQAISDLDYKLYRLRVQRLKERENALYIPLNAKPTLQSSDNTLFPLMEKAQEFLLSDQQVLLLLGDSGAGKSTFNLELEHALWKDYKRGDRIPLHVHLPTIRDPTQDLIRERLRKHDFSETQIMEMKENRRITLICDGYDESQLEVNLHTTNNLNKSGQWNAKVVMSCRTQYLGSNYRDYFQPSGDRYDRTARDSFQEATIASFSRAKIQQYIEQYLQRISRQTATPDQPAWEVKDYMDRLTAIPHLMDLVSNPFLLTLALEALPQVAAFEKDFSTIRITRVGLYDGFARQWLENNRKRLLESPLNESEKKEFKQLAEEGFVGHGIRFQKALAEAIFRKQGGQPVVRYNRRTEGGLWKAEFFSLDSQAKLLREASTLTRSNNEFRFIHRSLLEYFYSRSIYDPFDEDGNPDIVSQGSLPDLSTALSQRSIINEPSVLQFLAERVEQEADCPFQRQLRGIVECSKTDNRTEAAQAAANAISILVRAGTPFICADLRGIKIPGADLTGGQFDSADFREADLSDVNLRKAWLRQANFSKCRICVHRGGHDPRLCHGNMDRD
;
A
#
# COMPACT_ATOMS: atom_id res chain seq x y z
N MET A 1 3.41 40.13 38.60
CA MET A 1 3.74 39.68 39.98
C MET A 1 2.55 39.84 40.90
N ASP A 2 1.86 40.97 40.85
CA ASP A 2 0.69 41.24 41.72
C ASP A 2 -0.44 40.22 41.57
N PHE A 3 -0.75 39.80 40.33
CA PHE A 3 -1.71 38.73 40.07
C PHE A 3 -1.33 37.38 40.72
N LEU A 4 -0.04 37.05 40.80
CA LEU A 4 0.42 35.83 41.46
C LEU A 4 0.28 35.93 42.98
N ALA A 5 0.57 37.11 43.55
CA ALA A 5 0.36 37.39 44.96
C ALA A 5 -1.14 37.36 45.33
N GLU A 6 -2.01 37.88 44.46
CA GLU A 6 -3.45 37.83 44.63
C GLU A 6 -3.99 36.40 44.60
N ILE A 7 -3.50 35.57 43.67
CA ILE A 7 -3.79 34.13 43.62
C ILE A 7 -3.33 33.41 44.90
N TYR A 8 -2.16 33.76 45.44
CA TYR A 8 -1.64 33.16 46.67
C TYR A 8 -2.49 33.52 47.90
N ARG A 9 -3.04 34.74 47.94
CA ARG A 9 -3.91 35.25 49.01
C ARG A 9 -5.31 34.63 49.00
N ASN A 10 -5.86 34.37 47.82
CA ASN A 10 -7.27 34.04 47.69
C ASN A 10 -7.55 32.52 47.67
N ASP A 11 -7.75 31.93 48.84
CA ASP A 11 -8.04 30.50 49.03
C ASP A 11 -9.39 30.06 48.40
N SER A 12 -10.30 31.00 48.11
CA SER A 12 -11.65 30.70 47.59
C SER A 12 -11.66 30.31 46.10
N ILE A 13 -10.60 30.62 45.35
CA ILE A 13 -10.52 30.39 43.90
C ILE A 13 -10.13 28.93 43.59
N ARG A 14 -9.73 28.10 44.58
CA ARG A 14 -9.09 26.79 44.32
C ARG A 14 -9.37 25.72 45.39
N ARG A 15 -9.35 24.45 44.96
CA ARG A 15 -9.11 23.30 45.84
C ARG A 15 -7.65 23.35 46.33
N GLN A 16 -7.42 23.12 47.62
CA GLN A 16 -6.15 23.29 48.34
C GLN A 16 -5.00 22.41 47.80
N GLU A 17 -4.38 22.75 46.67
CA GLU A 17 -3.16 22.08 46.19
C GLU A 17 -1.89 22.81 46.67
N VAL A 18 -1.18 22.17 47.60
CA VAL A 18 0.06 22.65 48.23
C VAL A 18 1.16 23.00 47.20
N GLY A 19 1.26 22.23 46.11
CA GLY A 19 2.31 22.41 45.08
C GLY A 19 2.20 23.72 44.29
N VAL A 20 1.01 24.31 44.17
CA VAL A 20 0.82 25.56 43.43
C VAL A 20 1.34 26.76 44.23
N ASN A 21 1.13 26.76 45.55
CA ASN A 21 1.66 27.79 46.44
C ASN A 21 3.20 27.76 46.46
N GLN A 22 3.79 26.56 46.46
CA GLN A 22 5.25 26.41 46.34
C GLN A 22 5.77 26.98 45.02
N ARG A 23 5.08 26.71 43.90
CA ARG A 23 5.51 27.21 42.58
C ARG A 23 5.42 28.73 42.47
N ILE A 24 4.37 29.34 43.02
CA ILE A 24 4.20 30.80 43.02
C ILE A 24 5.33 31.48 43.81
N LEU A 25 5.67 30.94 44.99
CA LEU A 25 6.77 31.46 45.81
C LEU A 25 8.13 31.31 45.13
N HIS A 26 8.39 30.16 44.49
CA HIS A 26 9.61 29.98 43.69
C HIS A 26 9.72 31.00 42.54
N ILE A 27 8.62 31.25 41.82
CA ILE A 27 8.62 32.23 40.71
C ILE A 27 8.91 33.64 41.24
N LEU A 28 8.28 34.06 42.34
CA LEU A 28 8.51 35.38 42.93
C LEU A 28 9.95 35.53 43.46
N TRP A 29 10.51 34.47 44.04
CA TRP A 29 11.89 34.45 44.52
C TRP A 29 12.92 34.44 43.38
N GLU A 30 12.66 33.74 42.28
CA GLU A 30 13.50 33.80 41.09
C GLU A 30 13.45 35.18 40.41
N VAL A 31 12.30 35.86 40.44
CA VAL A 31 12.19 37.25 39.94
C VAL A 31 12.90 38.24 40.85
N PHE A 32 12.91 38.02 42.17
CA PHE A 32 13.73 38.78 43.11
C PHE A 32 15.23 38.65 42.80
N ALA A 33 15.68 37.47 42.38
CA ALA A 33 17.07 37.20 41.99
C ALA A 33 17.47 37.73 40.60
N LEU A 34 16.57 38.41 39.88
CA LEU A 34 16.90 39.02 38.57
C LEU A 34 17.68 40.34 38.73
N PRO A 35 18.56 40.68 37.77
CA PRO A 35 19.37 41.90 37.81
C PRO A 35 18.58 43.21 37.54
N ASP A 36 17.28 43.12 37.22
CA ASP A 36 16.42 44.30 37.06
C ASP A 36 15.97 44.82 38.43
N LEU A 37 16.48 46.01 38.79
CA LEU A 37 16.29 46.61 40.11
C LEU A 37 14.82 46.95 40.42
N ALA A 38 14.04 47.34 39.40
CA ALA A 38 12.64 47.72 39.59
C ALA A 38 11.78 46.47 39.86
N MET A 39 12.03 45.40 39.12
CA MET A 39 11.36 44.12 39.28
C MET A 39 11.78 43.41 40.57
N SER A 40 13.08 43.44 40.91
CA SER A 40 13.61 42.85 42.14
C SER A 40 13.02 43.55 43.38
N ASN A 41 12.98 44.88 43.42
CA ASN A 41 12.38 45.64 44.51
C ASN A 41 10.86 45.43 44.63
N HIS A 42 10.16 45.17 43.52
CA HIS A 42 8.72 44.87 43.54
C HIS A 42 8.46 43.44 44.05
N ALA A 43 9.25 42.47 43.58
CA ALA A 43 9.19 41.09 44.05
C ALA A 43 9.50 40.99 45.55
N GLN A 44 10.52 41.72 46.03
CA GLN A 44 10.90 41.75 47.45
C GLN A 44 9.77 42.29 48.33
N ARG A 45 9.12 43.39 47.92
CA ARG A 45 7.98 43.96 48.64
C ARG A 45 6.80 42.99 48.71
N LEU A 46 6.50 42.30 47.60
CA LEU A 46 5.44 41.30 47.57
C LEU A 46 5.76 40.07 48.43
N LEU A 47 6.98 39.54 48.36
CA LEU A 47 7.40 38.40 49.19
C LEU A 47 7.30 38.73 50.69
N ARG A 48 7.72 39.92 51.10
CA ARG A 48 7.61 40.38 52.49
C ARG A 48 6.15 40.55 52.92
N GLY A 49 5.31 41.14 52.06
CA GLY A 49 3.88 41.26 52.35
C GLY A 49 3.16 39.90 52.46
N LEU A 50 3.62 38.88 51.73
CA LEU A 50 3.09 37.52 51.81
C LEU A 50 3.59 36.73 53.03
N GLU A 51 4.71 37.12 53.65
CA GLU A 51 5.20 36.54 54.91
C GLU A 51 4.39 37.04 56.13
N GLU A 52 3.98 38.31 56.08
CA GLU A 52 3.29 39.01 57.18
C GLU A 52 1.77 38.72 57.22
N GLU A 53 1.16 38.24 56.12
CA GLU A 53 -0.28 37.94 56.01
C GLU A 53 -0.59 36.44 56.25
N ASP A 54 -1.15 36.13 57.42
CA ASP A 54 -1.21 34.81 58.09
C ASP A 54 -2.17 33.75 57.50
N ARG A 55 -1.67 32.49 57.42
CA ARG A 55 -2.25 31.27 58.03
C ARG A 55 -1.07 30.34 58.36
N ALA A 56 -0.93 29.84 59.59
CA ALA A 56 0.20 29.02 60.09
C ALA A 56 0.73 27.92 59.14
N GLY A 57 -0.11 27.29 58.30
CA GLY A 57 0.33 26.30 57.31
C GLY A 57 1.11 26.88 56.11
N LYS A 58 0.86 28.14 55.73
CA LYS A 58 1.53 28.85 54.62
C LYS A 58 2.90 29.40 55.02
N GLN A 59 3.10 29.79 56.29
CA GLN A 59 4.42 30.22 56.79
C GLN A 59 5.45 29.08 56.80
N THR A 60 5.05 27.88 57.20
CA THR A 60 5.92 26.70 57.14
C THR A 60 6.35 26.39 55.71
N LEU A 61 5.42 26.52 54.75
CA LEU A 61 5.69 26.34 53.33
C LEU A 61 6.60 27.45 52.76
N PHE A 62 6.38 28.69 53.17
CA PHE A 62 7.18 29.85 52.77
C PHE A 62 8.63 29.72 53.23
N ARG A 63 8.84 29.36 54.51
CA ARG A 63 10.17 29.13 55.07
C ARG A 63 10.85 27.90 54.45
N ALA A 64 10.10 26.84 54.15
CA ALA A 64 10.66 25.66 53.48
C ALA A 64 11.14 25.97 52.05
N VAL A 65 10.38 26.74 51.27
CA VAL A 65 10.73 27.09 49.88
C VAL A 65 11.93 28.05 49.80
N LEU A 66 12.09 28.94 50.78
CA LEU A 66 13.25 29.86 50.84
C LEU A 66 14.52 29.21 51.40
N ALA A 67 14.39 28.08 52.11
CA ALA A 67 15.53 27.30 52.62
C ALA A 67 16.07 26.28 51.60
N ASP A 68 15.27 25.91 50.59
CA ASP A 68 15.68 25.00 49.51
C ASP A 68 16.54 25.74 48.46
N PRO A 69 17.59 25.12 47.90
CA PRO A 69 18.38 25.71 46.82
C PRO A 69 17.52 25.99 45.58
N PRO A 70 17.93 26.95 44.72
CA PRO A 70 17.16 27.32 43.54
C PRO A 70 16.85 26.11 42.68
N ASN A 71 15.59 26.05 42.23
CA ASN A 71 15.06 24.98 41.39
C ASN A 71 16.04 24.71 40.23
N PRO A 72 16.33 23.44 39.87
CA PRO A 72 17.21 23.11 38.75
C PRO A 72 16.74 23.68 37.38
N TYR A 73 15.56 24.29 37.32
CA TYR A 73 15.01 24.99 36.17
C TYR A 73 14.80 26.49 36.44
N PRO A 74 15.86 27.32 36.50
CA PRO A 74 15.72 28.75 36.70
C PRO A 74 14.97 29.41 35.52
N LEU A 75 14.17 30.45 35.76
CA LEU A 75 13.48 31.28 34.75
C LEU A 75 14.38 31.73 33.56
N LYS A 76 15.70 31.69 33.71
CA LYS A 76 16.70 31.99 32.65
C LYS A 76 16.94 30.83 31.67
N VAL A 77 16.52 29.61 31.97
CA VAL A 77 16.44 28.56 30.96
C VAL A 77 15.16 28.81 30.20
N ARG A 78 15.26 29.49 29.04
CA ARG A 78 14.27 29.30 27.99
C ARG A 78 14.28 27.81 27.69
N LEU A 79 13.36 27.06 28.31
CA LEU A 79 12.92 25.81 27.73
C LEU A 79 12.55 26.15 26.28
N PRO A 80 12.95 25.35 25.28
CA PRO A 80 12.41 25.51 23.94
C PRO A 80 10.90 25.60 24.11
N ALA A 81 10.28 26.66 23.56
CA ALA A 81 8.85 26.87 23.70
C ALA A 81 8.16 25.52 23.43
N PRO A 82 7.21 25.08 24.27
CA PRO A 82 6.53 23.82 24.02
C PRO A 82 6.02 23.87 22.59
N MET A 83 6.50 22.93 21.76
CA MET A 83 6.17 22.82 20.33
C MET A 83 4.66 22.68 20.08
N SER A 84 3.88 22.55 21.17
CA SER A 84 2.43 22.67 21.20
C SER A 84 1.94 23.12 22.58
N SER A 85 1.41 24.34 22.66
CA SER A 85 0.42 24.70 23.68
C SER A 85 -0.73 25.43 22.99
N PRO A 86 -2.00 25.03 23.19
CA PRO A 86 -3.16 25.73 22.62
C PRO A 86 -3.24 27.19 23.10
N LEU A 87 -2.63 27.53 24.24
CA LEU A 87 -2.49 28.90 24.71
C LEU A 87 -1.48 29.72 23.88
N LEU A 88 -0.41 29.09 23.39
CA LEU A 88 0.59 29.75 22.53
C LEU A 88 0.01 30.06 21.13
N GLY A 89 -0.83 29.16 20.59
CA GLY A 89 -1.57 29.38 19.35
C GLY A 89 -2.60 30.51 19.46
N ARG A 90 -3.30 30.59 20.60
CA ARG A 90 -4.20 31.72 20.91
C ARG A 90 -3.45 33.04 21.09
N ALA A 91 -2.23 33.01 21.65
CA ALA A 91 -1.38 34.20 21.79
C ALA A 91 -0.80 34.72 20.47
N GLN A 92 -0.74 33.90 19.42
CA GLN A 92 -0.16 34.23 18.10
C GLN A 92 -1.20 34.55 17.00
N ALA A 93 -2.49 34.68 17.35
CA ALA A 93 -3.58 34.89 16.38
C ALA A 93 -3.67 33.82 15.27
N ILE A 94 -3.23 32.59 15.56
CA ILE A 94 -3.33 31.45 14.63
C ILE A 94 -4.76 30.92 14.69
N SER A 95 -5.43 30.73 13.54
CA SER A 95 -6.78 30.17 13.51
C SER A 95 -6.76 28.70 13.96
N ASP A 96 -7.87 28.21 14.50
CA ASP A 96 -7.99 26.81 14.93
C ASP A 96 -7.74 25.82 13.77
N LEU A 97 -8.14 26.20 12.54
CA LEU A 97 -7.82 25.45 11.32
C LEU A 97 -6.31 25.38 11.06
N ASP A 98 -5.61 26.52 11.13
CA ASP A 98 -4.17 26.57 10.86
C ASP A 98 -3.38 25.78 11.92
N TYR A 99 -3.85 25.75 13.16
CA TYR A 99 -3.30 24.89 14.21
C TYR A 99 -3.50 23.39 13.89
N LYS A 100 -4.68 22.99 13.43
CA LYS A 100 -4.91 21.59 13.01
C LYS A 100 -4.08 21.19 11.82
N LEU A 101 -3.94 22.07 10.82
CA LEU A 101 -3.06 21.84 9.66
C LEU A 101 -1.60 21.72 10.08
N TYR A 102 -1.14 22.52 11.05
CA TYR A 102 0.19 22.38 11.62
C TYR A 102 0.39 21.01 12.30
N ARG A 103 -0.58 20.55 13.10
CA ARG A 103 -0.51 19.21 13.71
C ARG A 103 -0.45 18.10 12.67
N LEU A 104 -1.28 18.18 11.64
CA LEU A 104 -1.27 17.24 10.52
C LEU A 104 0.10 17.23 9.83
N ARG A 105 0.67 18.41 9.55
CA ARG A 105 2.01 18.55 8.95
C ARG A 105 3.09 17.86 9.79
N VAL A 106 3.16 18.15 11.09
CA VAL A 106 4.17 17.57 11.99
C VAL A 106 4.02 16.05 12.04
N GLN A 107 2.79 15.54 12.11
CA GLN A 107 2.52 14.11 12.08
C GLN A 107 3.04 13.48 10.77
N ARG A 108 2.71 14.07 9.62
CA ARG A 108 3.14 13.57 8.30
C ARG A 108 4.65 13.58 8.09
N LEU A 109 5.33 14.62 8.56
CA LEU A 109 6.79 14.69 8.49
C LEU A 109 7.43 13.60 9.36
N LYS A 110 6.90 13.36 10.57
CA LYS A 110 7.41 12.33 11.48
C LYS A 110 7.19 10.92 10.96
N GLU A 111 6.05 10.64 10.31
CA GLU A 111 5.75 9.33 9.71
C GLU A 111 6.79 8.86 8.67
N ARG A 112 7.59 9.78 8.11
CA ARG A 112 8.54 9.49 7.01
C ARG A 112 9.99 9.91 7.28
N GLU A 113 10.32 10.37 8.49
CA GLU A 113 11.66 10.88 8.85
C GLU A 113 12.81 9.90 8.52
N ASN A 114 12.55 8.59 8.53
CA ASN A 114 13.51 7.53 8.21
C ASN A 114 13.00 6.59 7.10
N ALA A 115 12.18 7.07 6.16
CA ALA A 115 11.71 6.23 5.06
C ALA A 115 12.81 6.01 4.02
N LEU A 116 12.95 4.77 3.53
CA LEU A 116 13.81 4.46 2.40
C LEU A 116 13.10 4.90 1.11
N TYR A 117 13.70 5.80 0.34
CA TYR A 117 13.16 6.25 -0.95
C TYR A 117 14.29 6.56 -1.93
N ILE A 118 14.12 6.07 -3.16
CA ILE A 118 15.01 6.38 -4.28
C ILE A 118 14.23 7.16 -5.32
N PRO A 119 14.79 8.27 -5.82
CA PRO A 119 14.19 9.02 -6.91
C PRO A 119 13.84 8.13 -8.10
N LEU A 120 12.55 8.07 -8.45
CA LEU A 120 12.07 7.32 -9.61
C LEU A 120 12.29 8.11 -10.90
N ASN A 121 12.53 7.39 -12.00
CA ASN A 121 12.43 7.96 -13.34
C ASN A 121 11.11 7.54 -13.96
N ALA A 122 10.60 8.38 -14.85
CA ALA A 122 9.43 8.06 -15.63
C ALA A 122 9.63 8.51 -17.07
N LYS A 123 8.79 7.97 -17.94
CA LYS A 123 8.67 8.34 -19.34
C LYS A 123 7.29 8.98 -19.60
N PRO A 124 7.13 9.79 -20.66
CA PRO A 124 5.92 10.57 -20.87
C PRO A 124 4.68 9.70 -21.03
N THR A 125 4.78 8.59 -21.76
CA THR A 125 3.64 7.70 -22.04
C THR A 125 4.06 6.24 -21.96
N LEU A 126 3.08 5.32 -21.89
CA LEU A 126 3.34 3.88 -21.86
C LEU A 126 4.11 3.39 -23.10
N GLN A 127 3.84 3.99 -24.26
CA GLN A 127 4.49 3.66 -25.54
C GLN A 127 5.83 4.40 -25.76
N SER A 128 6.17 5.35 -24.89
CA SER A 128 7.43 6.10 -25.03
C SER A 128 8.64 5.19 -24.84
N SER A 129 9.74 5.51 -25.51
CA SER A 129 11.03 4.81 -25.37
C SER A 129 11.78 5.24 -24.11
N ASP A 130 12.65 4.39 -23.59
CA ASP A 130 13.48 4.69 -22.40
C ASP A 130 14.55 5.78 -22.64
N ASN A 131 14.71 6.27 -23.87
CA ASN A 131 15.54 7.45 -24.16
C ASN A 131 14.87 8.77 -23.76
N THR A 132 13.59 8.73 -23.35
CA THR A 132 12.79 9.91 -22.96
C THR A 132 12.60 10.03 -21.45
N LEU A 133 13.45 9.33 -20.67
CA LEU A 133 13.33 9.29 -19.23
C LEU A 133 13.61 10.66 -18.60
N PHE A 134 12.81 10.99 -17.59
CA PHE A 134 12.97 12.17 -16.76
C PHE A 134 12.83 11.81 -15.27
N PRO A 135 13.40 12.62 -14.35
CA PRO A 135 13.17 12.47 -12.92
C PRO A 135 11.70 12.73 -12.57
N LEU A 136 11.03 11.76 -11.95
CA LEU A 136 9.59 11.83 -11.72
C LEU A 136 9.21 12.92 -10.71
N MET A 137 10.04 13.16 -9.68
CA MET A 137 9.77 14.17 -8.66
C MET A 137 9.78 15.58 -9.26
N GLU A 138 10.78 15.90 -10.09
CA GLU A 138 10.87 17.18 -10.80
C GLU A 138 9.64 17.36 -11.70
N LYS A 139 9.25 16.30 -12.43
CA LYS A 139 8.08 16.37 -13.31
C LYS A 139 6.77 16.59 -12.55
N ALA A 140 6.62 15.99 -11.38
CA ALA A 140 5.46 16.22 -10.52
C ALA A 140 5.44 17.65 -9.96
N GLN A 141 6.59 18.21 -9.62
CA GLN A 141 6.70 19.61 -9.18
C GLN A 141 6.37 20.60 -10.32
N GLU A 142 6.87 20.35 -11.54
CA GLU A 142 6.49 21.09 -12.75
C GLU A 142 4.96 21.08 -12.96
N PHE A 143 4.36 19.88 -12.87
CA PHE A 143 2.91 19.72 -12.95
C PHE A 143 2.17 20.59 -11.91
N LEU A 144 2.64 20.59 -10.66
CA LEU A 144 2.03 21.37 -9.57
C LEU A 144 2.11 22.88 -9.79
N LEU A 145 3.12 23.37 -10.51
CA LEU A 145 3.29 24.77 -10.89
C LEU A 145 2.53 25.17 -12.17
N SER A 146 2.27 24.21 -13.07
CA SER A 146 1.59 24.45 -14.36
C SER A 146 0.09 24.76 -14.24
N ASP A 147 -0.60 24.96 -15.36
CA ASP A 147 -2.08 25.06 -15.40
C ASP A 147 -2.79 23.69 -15.44
N GLN A 148 -2.04 22.60 -15.53
CA GLN A 148 -2.60 21.24 -15.58
C GLN A 148 -3.28 20.88 -14.26
N GLN A 149 -4.24 19.96 -14.35
CA GLN A 149 -5.16 19.65 -13.26
C GLN A 149 -5.00 18.22 -12.76
N VAL A 150 -4.73 17.29 -13.66
CA VAL A 150 -4.59 15.87 -13.34
C VAL A 150 -3.26 15.34 -13.86
N LEU A 151 -2.50 14.70 -12.97
CA LEU A 151 -1.32 13.88 -13.29
C LEU A 151 -1.63 12.41 -13.02
N LEU A 152 -1.60 11.59 -14.06
CA LEU A 152 -1.75 10.14 -13.96
C LEU A 152 -0.38 9.46 -13.90
N LEU A 153 -0.10 8.78 -12.79
CA LEU A 153 1.10 7.99 -12.56
C LEU A 153 0.82 6.52 -12.84
N LEU A 154 1.47 6.01 -13.89
CA LEU A 154 1.36 4.62 -14.32
C LEU A 154 2.60 3.85 -13.90
N GLY A 155 2.42 2.57 -13.61
CA GLY A 155 3.53 1.64 -13.40
C GLY A 155 3.04 0.28 -12.96
N ASP A 156 3.90 -0.72 -13.08
CA ASP A 156 3.55 -2.09 -12.70
C ASP A 156 3.36 -2.24 -11.19
N SER A 157 2.80 -3.38 -10.76
CA SER A 157 2.74 -3.75 -9.35
C SER A 157 4.15 -3.73 -8.73
N GLY A 158 4.34 -3.06 -7.59
CA GLY A 158 5.66 -2.95 -6.95
C GLY A 158 6.61 -1.90 -7.54
N ALA A 159 6.24 -1.19 -8.62
CA ALA A 159 7.09 -0.17 -9.26
C ALA A 159 7.43 1.06 -8.39
N GLY A 160 6.84 1.18 -7.19
CA GLY A 160 7.10 2.31 -6.28
C GLY A 160 6.10 3.47 -6.33
N LYS A 161 4.94 3.31 -7.00
CA LYS A 161 3.87 4.33 -7.09
C LYS A 161 3.45 4.89 -5.72
N SER A 162 3.06 4.01 -4.80
CA SER A 162 2.64 4.41 -3.45
C SER A 162 3.77 5.06 -2.65
N THR A 163 5.00 4.55 -2.78
CA THR A 163 6.18 5.13 -2.14
C THR A 163 6.46 6.54 -2.67
N PHE A 164 6.33 6.75 -3.97
CA PHE A 164 6.44 8.07 -4.61
C PHE A 164 5.34 9.02 -4.12
N ASN A 165 4.08 8.59 -4.08
CA ASN A 165 2.95 9.42 -3.63
C ASN A 165 3.16 9.92 -2.19
N LEU A 166 3.62 9.04 -1.31
CA LEU A 166 3.95 9.40 0.08
C LEU A 166 5.17 10.32 0.16
N GLU A 167 6.17 10.14 -0.71
CA GLU A 167 7.33 11.03 -0.77
C GLU A 167 6.97 12.42 -1.31
N LEU A 168 6.11 12.47 -2.33
CA LEU A 168 5.58 13.72 -2.84
C LEU A 168 4.80 14.46 -1.75
N GLU A 169 3.94 13.78 -1.00
CA GLU A 169 3.26 14.37 0.17
C GLU A 169 4.28 14.91 1.19
N HIS A 170 5.32 14.15 1.50
CA HIS A 170 6.36 14.55 2.45
C HIS A 170 7.12 15.80 1.98
N ALA A 171 7.57 15.83 0.72
CA ALA A 171 8.27 16.97 0.13
C ALA A 171 7.39 18.23 0.14
N LEU A 172 6.11 18.10 -0.22
CA LEU A 172 5.18 19.24 -0.20
C LEU A 172 4.91 19.75 1.22
N TRP A 173 4.81 18.87 2.22
CA TRP A 173 4.68 19.29 3.62
C TRP A 173 5.95 19.94 4.18
N LYS A 174 7.12 19.52 3.71
CA LYS A 174 8.40 20.11 4.11
C LYS A 174 8.46 21.57 3.68
N ASP A 175 8.08 21.86 2.44
CA ASP A 175 8.15 23.21 1.85
C ASP A 175 6.89 24.06 2.08
N TYR A 176 5.85 23.49 2.67
CA TYR A 176 4.55 24.14 2.89
C TYR A 176 4.64 25.45 3.67
N LYS A 177 4.08 26.53 3.09
CA LYS A 177 3.83 27.82 3.75
C LYS A 177 2.33 28.08 3.87
N ARG A 178 1.95 28.94 4.82
CA ARG A 178 0.54 29.30 5.05
C ARG A 178 -0.05 29.92 3.76
N GLY A 179 -1.12 29.32 3.24
CA GLY A 179 -1.79 29.75 2.00
C GLY A 179 -1.41 28.95 0.75
N ASP A 180 -0.40 28.09 0.84
CA ASP A 180 -0.06 27.15 -0.24
C ASP A 180 -1.12 26.05 -0.36
N ARG A 181 -1.01 25.24 -1.42
CA ARG A 181 -1.87 24.08 -1.61
C ARG A 181 -1.59 23.06 -0.51
N ILE A 182 -2.65 22.62 0.17
CA ILE A 182 -2.57 21.64 1.25
C ILE A 182 -2.42 20.24 0.64
N PRO A 183 -1.31 19.52 0.90
CA PRO A 183 -1.12 18.16 0.42
C PRO A 183 -2.05 17.20 1.18
N LEU A 184 -2.79 16.37 0.45
CA LEU A 184 -3.69 15.40 1.04
C LEU A 184 -3.55 14.06 0.33
N HIS A 185 -2.81 13.13 0.95
CA HIS A 185 -2.72 11.77 0.47
C HIS A 185 -3.92 10.91 0.89
N VAL A 186 -4.54 10.26 -0.10
CA VAL A 186 -5.69 9.38 0.03
C VAL A 186 -5.37 8.03 -0.61
N HIS A 187 -5.27 7.00 0.23
CA HIS A 187 -5.24 5.63 -0.24
C HIS A 187 -6.67 5.18 -0.54
N LEU A 188 -7.05 5.13 -1.82
CA LEU A 188 -8.42 4.93 -2.29
C LEU A 188 -9.07 3.65 -1.73
N PRO A 189 -8.38 2.49 -1.60
CA PRO A 189 -8.98 1.28 -1.04
C PRO A 189 -9.45 1.40 0.42
N THR A 190 -8.96 2.42 1.14
CA THR A 190 -9.41 2.67 2.53
C THR A 190 -10.68 3.50 2.59
N ILE A 191 -11.12 4.10 1.49
CA ILE A 191 -12.34 4.90 1.39
C ILE A 191 -13.51 3.96 1.05
N ARG A 192 -14.70 4.20 1.62
CA ARG A 192 -15.86 3.33 1.36
C ARG A 192 -16.42 3.54 -0.03
N ASP A 193 -16.64 4.79 -0.40
CA ASP A 193 -17.09 5.20 -1.72
C ASP A 193 -16.25 6.40 -2.15
N PRO A 194 -15.17 6.18 -2.94
CA PRO A 194 -14.32 7.27 -3.38
C PRO A 194 -14.99 8.16 -4.43
N THR A 195 -16.13 7.76 -4.98
CA THR A 195 -16.82 8.50 -6.04
C THR A 195 -17.51 9.76 -5.52
N GLN A 196 -17.77 9.85 -4.20
CA GLN A 196 -18.42 10.98 -3.57
C GLN A 196 -17.67 11.48 -2.33
N ASP A 197 -17.62 12.81 -2.16
CA ASP A 197 -17.12 13.50 -0.97
C ASP A 197 -15.72 13.02 -0.49
N LEU A 198 -14.85 12.61 -1.41
CA LEU A 198 -13.55 11.97 -1.15
C LEU A 198 -12.67 12.76 -0.16
N ILE A 199 -12.54 14.08 -0.39
CA ILE A 199 -11.73 14.97 0.44
C ILE A 199 -12.34 15.09 1.85
N ARG A 200 -13.67 15.19 1.94
CA ARG A 200 -14.39 15.31 3.21
C ARG A 200 -14.25 14.05 4.05
N GLU A 201 -14.43 12.86 3.46
CA GLU A 201 -14.24 11.59 4.17
C GLU A 201 -12.80 11.48 4.69
N ARG A 202 -11.80 11.89 3.90
CA ARG A 202 -10.41 11.87 4.35
C ARG A 202 -10.14 12.83 5.50
N LEU A 203 -10.62 14.08 5.42
CA LEU A 203 -10.42 15.08 6.46
C LEU A 203 -11.10 14.68 7.78
N ARG A 204 -12.28 14.02 7.72
CA ARG A 204 -12.92 13.44 8.91
C ARG A 204 -12.06 12.38 9.58
N LYS A 205 -11.34 11.55 8.82
CA LYS A 205 -10.39 10.56 9.37
C LYS A 205 -9.18 11.21 10.07
N HIS A 206 -8.96 12.51 9.87
CA HIS A 206 -7.93 13.32 10.55
C HIS A 206 -8.54 14.27 11.59
N ASP A 207 -9.75 13.99 12.07
CA ASP A 207 -10.44 14.74 13.13
C ASP A 207 -10.73 16.22 12.81
N PHE A 208 -10.90 16.57 11.53
CA PHE A 208 -11.39 17.91 11.14
C PHE A 208 -12.91 18.01 11.36
N SER A 209 -13.37 19.14 11.92
CA SER A 209 -14.80 19.40 12.12
C SER A 209 -15.46 19.85 10.81
N GLU A 210 -16.79 19.73 10.73
CA GLU A 210 -17.54 20.18 9.55
C GLU A 210 -17.33 21.65 9.23
N THR A 211 -17.26 22.51 10.25
CA THR A 211 -16.98 23.94 10.10
C THR A 211 -15.62 24.19 9.45
N GLN A 212 -14.59 23.46 9.88
CA GLN A 212 -13.24 23.56 9.31
C GLN A 212 -13.19 23.03 7.88
N ILE A 213 -13.91 21.94 7.60
CA ILE A 213 -13.98 21.37 6.25
C ILE A 213 -14.66 22.36 5.29
N MET A 214 -15.75 23.01 5.71
CA MET A 214 -16.41 24.05 4.91
C MET A 214 -15.48 25.26 4.68
N GLU A 215 -14.80 25.74 5.73
CA GLU A 215 -13.81 26.82 5.61
C GLU A 215 -12.69 26.46 4.61
N MET A 216 -12.18 25.22 4.67
CA MET A 216 -11.19 24.72 3.72
C MET A 216 -11.73 24.64 2.29
N LYS A 217 -12.98 24.19 2.13
CA LYS A 217 -13.62 24.04 0.82
C LYS A 217 -13.77 25.39 0.11
N GLU A 218 -14.09 26.44 0.86
CA GLU A 218 -14.28 27.79 0.33
C GLU A 218 -12.96 28.54 0.11
N ASN A 219 -12.02 28.42 1.06
CA ASN A 219 -10.88 29.35 1.16
C ASN A 219 -9.50 28.71 0.99
N ARG A 220 -9.41 27.40 0.77
CA ARG A 220 -8.13 26.68 0.65
C ARG A 220 -8.05 25.89 -0.65
N ARG A 221 -6.81 25.70 -1.11
CA ARG A 221 -6.49 24.91 -2.30
C ARG A 221 -5.85 23.60 -1.85
N ILE A 222 -6.12 22.51 -2.56
CA ILE A 222 -5.67 21.16 -2.19
C ILE A 222 -4.82 20.56 -3.31
N THR A 223 -3.77 19.84 -2.93
CA THR A 223 -3.09 18.88 -3.79
C THR A 223 -3.53 17.50 -3.34
N LEU A 224 -4.46 16.91 -4.08
CA LEU A 224 -5.05 15.61 -3.78
C LEU A 224 -4.19 14.51 -4.42
N ILE A 225 -3.60 13.65 -3.60
CA ILE A 225 -2.77 12.54 -4.06
C ILE A 225 -3.54 11.25 -3.81
N CYS A 226 -4.16 10.72 -4.86
CA CYS A 226 -4.95 9.49 -4.83
C CYS A 226 -4.09 8.28 -5.19
N ASP A 227 -3.99 7.33 -4.27
CA ASP A 227 -3.18 6.13 -4.42
C ASP A 227 -4.05 4.87 -4.53
N GLY A 228 -3.77 4.03 -5.52
CA GLY A 228 -4.41 2.72 -5.69
C GLY A 228 -5.77 2.77 -6.41
N TYR A 229 -5.87 3.49 -7.53
CA TYR A 229 -7.12 3.56 -8.32
C TYR A 229 -7.59 2.17 -8.79
N ASP A 230 -6.66 1.33 -9.24
CA ASP A 230 -6.92 -0.07 -9.64
C ASP A 230 -7.32 -0.98 -8.47
N GLU A 231 -6.92 -0.63 -7.25
CA GLU A 231 -7.22 -1.40 -6.04
C GLU A 231 -8.65 -1.18 -5.54
N SER A 232 -9.22 -0.01 -5.84
CA SER A 232 -10.62 0.28 -5.61
C SER A 232 -11.56 -0.22 -6.72
N GLN A 233 -11.03 -0.81 -7.80
CA GLN A 233 -11.81 -1.33 -8.94
C GLN A 233 -12.74 -0.27 -9.55
N LEU A 234 -12.21 0.94 -9.75
CA LEU A 234 -12.97 2.08 -10.26
C LEU A 234 -12.92 2.14 -11.79
N GLU A 235 -14.07 2.43 -12.39
CA GLU A 235 -14.21 2.69 -13.83
C GLU A 235 -14.82 4.07 -14.10
N VAL A 236 -14.63 5.00 -13.15
CA VAL A 236 -15.27 6.32 -13.16
C VAL A 236 -14.27 7.43 -12.91
N ASN A 237 -14.57 8.59 -13.49
CA ASN A 237 -13.71 9.75 -13.37
C ASN A 237 -13.87 10.47 -12.03
N LEU A 238 -12.97 10.20 -11.09
CA LEU A 238 -13.02 10.76 -9.72
C LEU A 238 -13.00 12.28 -9.69
N HIS A 239 -12.36 12.94 -10.66
CA HIS A 239 -12.38 14.39 -10.76
C HIS A 239 -13.80 14.91 -11.04
N THR A 240 -14.48 14.27 -11.98
CA THR A 240 -15.84 14.60 -12.39
C THR A 240 -16.87 14.21 -11.33
N THR A 241 -16.80 12.99 -10.78
CA THR A 241 -17.78 12.50 -9.78
C THR A 241 -17.73 13.29 -8.47
N ASN A 242 -16.53 13.72 -8.05
CA ASN A 242 -16.37 14.58 -6.86
C ASN A 242 -16.58 16.08 -7.15
N ASN A 243 -16.99 16.44 -8.37
CA ASN A 243 -17.23 17.82 -8.79
C ASN A 243 -16.05 18.77 -8.51
N LEU A 244 -14.82 18.28 -8.66
CA LEU A 244 -13.62 19.05 -8.36
C LEU A 244 -13.53 20.26 -9.31
N ASN A 245 -13.12 21.41 -8.76
CA ASN A 245 -12.95 22.67 -9.47
C ASN A 245 -14.23 23.28 -10.10
N LYS A 246 -15.43 22.79 -9.75
CA LYS A 246 -16.69 23.48 -10.03
C LYS A 246 -16.93 24.65 -9.07
N SER A 247 -17.83 25.57 -9.44
CA SER A 247 -18.19 26.69 -8.56
C SER A 247 -18.73 26.21 -7.21
N GLY A 248 -18.24 26.78 -6.11
CA GLY A 248 -18.58 26.36 -4.73
C GLY A 248 -18.04 24.98 -4.31
N GLN A 249 -17.17 24.36 -5.12
CA GLN A 249 -16.54 23.07 -4.83
C GLN A 249 -15.03 23.21 -4.58
N TRP A 250 -14.41 22.09 -4.17
CA TRP A 250 -12.98 22.03 -3.84
C TRP A 250 -12.09 22.51 -5.01
N ASN A 251 -11.16 23.41 -4.72
CA ASN A 251 -10.09 23.79 -5.64
C ASN A 251 -8.90 22.83 -5.48
N ALA A 252 -8.81 21.83 -6.36
CA ALA A 252 -7.87 20.73 -6.23
C ALA A 252 -7.07 20.46 -7.51
N LYS A 253 -5.76 20.25 -7.35
CA LYS A 253 -4.96 19.49 -8.32
C LYS A 253 -4.94 18.02 -7.90
N VAL A 254 -4.97 17.11 -8.85
CA VAL A 254 -5.07 15.67 -8.59
C VAL A 254 -3.85 14.95 -9.14
N VAL A 255 -3.19 14.17 -8.31
CA VAL A 255 -2.20 13.17 -8.70
C VAL A 255 -2.84 11.81 -8.45
N MET A 256 -2.98 10.97 -9.48
CA MET A 256 -3.59 9.64 -9.35
C MET A 256 -2.59 8.56 -9.72
N SER A 257 -2.48 7.50 -8.92
CA SER A 257 -1.70 6.32 -9.29
C SER A 257 -2.60 5.16 -9.73
N CYS A 258 -2.17 4.47 -10.79
CA CYS A 258 -2.86 3.30 -11.30
C CYS A 258 -1.86 2.29 -11.89
N ARG A 259 -2.21 1.00 -11.84
CA ARG A 259 -1.46 -0.05 -12.56
C ARG A 259 -1.69 0.03 -14.06
N THR A 260 -0.61 -0.09 -14.82
CA THR A 260 -0.62 -0.12 -16.29
C THR A 260 -1.54 -1.22 -16.82
N GLN A 261 -1.58 -2.38 -16.16
CA GLN A 261 -2.34 -3.55 -16.61
C GLN A 261 -3.84 -3.44 -16.36
N TYR A 262 -4.29 -2.52 -15.50
CA TYR A 262 -5.71 -2.32 -15.22
C TYR A 262 -6.41 -1.50 -16.32
N LEU A 263 -5.64 -0.85 -17.19
CA LEU A 263 -6.16 0.13 -18.11
C LEU A 263 -6.60 -0.49 -19.45
N GLY A 264 -7.88 -0.30 -19.79
CA GLY A 264 -8.44 -0.61 -21.12
C GLY A 264 -8.03 0.41 -22.20
N SER A 265 -8.45 0.23 -23.44
CA SER A 265 -8.04 1.11 -24.56
C SER A 265 -8.46 2.57 -24.43
N ASN A 266 -9.55 2.85 -23.71
CA ASN A 266 -10.11 4.19 -23.54
C ASN A 266 -9.92 4.74 -22.12
N TYR A 267 -8.88 4.28 -21.41
CA TYR A 267 -8.70 4.61 -19.99
C TYR A 267 -8.61 6.12 -19.69
N ARG A 268 -8.20 6.93 -20.67
CA ARG A 268 -8.04 8.39 -20.48
C ARG A 268 -9.33 9.08 -20.08
N ASP A 269 -10.48 8.56 -20.51
CA ASP A 269 -11.80 9.09 -20.16
C ASP A 269 -12.06 9.03 -18.65
N TYR A 270 -11.44 8.08 -17.95
CA TYR A 270 -11.53 7.93 -16.49
C TYR A 270 -10.68 8.95 -15.71
N PHE A 271 -9.80 9.70 -16.37
CA PHE A 271 -8.89 10.62 -15.66
C PHE A 271 -8.90 12.04 -16.21
N GLN A 272 -9.40 12.26 -17.42
CA GLN A 272 -9.42 13.57 -18.03
C GLN A 272 -10.40 14.51 -17.30
N PRO A 273 -9.95 15.67 -16.79
CA PRO A 273 -10.83 16.58 -16.06
C PRO A 273 -11.90 17.19 -16.99
N SER A 274 -13.10 17.42 -16.43
CA SER A 274 -14.20 18.09 -17.12
C SER A 274 -14.83 19.16 -16.21
N GLY A 275 -15.14 20.36 -16.73
CA GLY A 275 -15.76 21.43 -15.92
C GLY A 275 -15.68 22.86 -16.49
N ASP A 276 -16.53 23.73 -15.95
CA ASP A 276 -16.78 25.10 -16.44
C ASP A 276 -15.61 26.08 -16.28
N ARG A 277 -14.60 25.76 -15.44
CA ARG A 277 -13.40 26.60 -15.22
C ARG A 277 -12.28 26.33 -16.23
N TYR A 278 -12.50 25.45 -17.19
CA TYR A 278 -11.49 25.07 -18.17
C TYR A 278 -11.76 25.78 -19.50
N ASP A 279 -11.21 26.98 -19.66
CA ASP A 279 -11.26 27.77 -20.90
C ASP A 279 -10.42 27.17 -22.05
N ARG A 280 -9.63 26.13 -21.79
CA ARG A 280 -8.84 25.39 -22.79
C ARG A 280 -9.43 24.03 -23.05
N THR A 281 -9.23 23.52 -24.27
CA THR A 281 -9.56 22.14 -24.63
C THR A 281 -9.04 21.18 -23.56
N ALA A 282 -9.92 20.36 -22.97
CA ALA A 282 -9.65 19.44 -21.87
C ALA A 282 -8.42 18.52 -22.05
N ARG A 283 -7.82 18.47 -23.26
CA ARG A 283 -6.59 17.74 -23.58
C ARG A 283 -5.33 18.36 -22.97
N ASP A 284 -5.30 19.67 -22.71
CA ASP A 284 -4.09 20.33 -22.18
C ASP A 284 -4.02 20.32 -20.63
N SER A 285 -5.08 19.88 -19.97
CA SER A 285 -5.20 19.81 -18.51
C SER A 285 -4.84 18.45 -17.89
N PHE A 286 -4.50 17.46 -18.72
CA PHE A 286 -4.19 16.10 -18.34
C PHE A 286 -2.76 15.73 -18.73
N GLN A 287 -1.97 15.24 -17.77
CA GLN A 287 -0.62 14.73 -18.00
C GLN A 287 -0.53 13.28 -17.52
N GLU A 288 0.25 12.46 -18.22
CA GLU A 288 0.59 11.12 -17.76
C GLU A 288 2.12 10.99 -17.56
N ALA A 289 2.52 10.07 -16.69
CA ALA A 289 3.90 9.68 -16.51
C ALA A 289 3.93 8.19 -16.16
N THR A 290 4.69 7.41 -16.91
CA THR A 290 4.87 5.97 -16.66
C THR A 290 6.20 5.72 -15.98
N ILE A 291 6.19 5.18 -14.77
CA ILE A 291 7.39 4.83 -14.01
C ILE A 291 8.19 3.81 -14.81
N ALA A 292 9.48 4.10 -14.94
CA ALA A 292 10.43 3.21 -15.57
C ALA A 292 11.10 2.28 -14.55
N SER A 293 11.51 1.12 -15.02
CA SER A 293 12.28 0.14 -14.25
C SER A 293 13.61 0.74 -13.77
N PHE A 294 14.15 0.21 -12.67
CA PHE A 294 15.43 0.65 -12.15
C PHE A 294 16.57 0.28 -13.10
N SER A 295 17.45 1.25 -13.35
CA SER A 295 18.74 0.98 -13.97
C SER A 295 19.69 0.32 -12.97
N ARG A 296 20.73 -0.34 -13.49
CA ARG A 296 21.80 -0.95 -12.65
C ARG A 296 22.38 0.04 -11.62
N ALA A 297 22.56 1.30 -11.99
CA ALA A 297 23.05 2.34 -11.08
C ALA A 297 22.05 2.62 -9.93
N LYS A 298 20.74 2.64 -10.21
CA LYS A 298 19.71 2.85 -9.18
C LYS A 298 19.57 1.64 -8.25
N ILE A 299 19.75 0.42 -8.77
CA ILE A 299 19.79 -0.80 -7.96
C ILE A 299 20.96 -0.72 -6.97
N GLN A 300 22.15 -0.34 -7.44
CA GLN A 300 23.31 -0.17 -6.57
C GLN A 300 23.05 0.88 -5.47
N GLN A 301 22.50 2.05 -5.84
CA GLN A 301 22.12 3.09 -4.89
C GLN A 301 21.10 2.59 -3.85
N TYR A 302 20.20 1.67 -4.25
CA TYR A 302 19.25 1.05 -3.33
C TYR A 302 19.92 0.18 -2.30
N ILE A 303 20.86 -0.65 -2.74
CA ILE A 303 21.61 -1.54 -1.86
C ILE A 303 22.42 -0.71 -0.86
N GLU A 304 23.06 0.37 -1.31
CA GLU A 304 23.80 1.30 -0.43
C GLU A 304 22.92 1.87 0.69
N GLN A 305 21.74 2.40 0.36
CA GLN A 305 20.82 2.93 1.37
C GLN A 305 20.19 1.85 2.25
N TYR A 306 19.92 0.67 1.69
CA TYR A 306 19.41 -0.49 2.41
C TYR A 306 20.40 -0.95 3.49
N LEU A 307 21.69 -1.07 3.14
CA LEU A 307 22.75 -1.44 4.08
C LEU A 307 22.91 -0.40 5.18
N GLN A 308 22.90 0.91 4.85
CA GLN A 308 22.94 1.97 5.86
C GLN A 308 21.80 1.88 6.89
N ARG A 309 20.62 1.38 6.46
CA ARG A 309 19.48 1.18 7.35
C ARG A 309 19.66 -0.04 8.25
N ILE A 310 20.15 -1.16 7.73
CA ILE A 310 20.32 -2.41 8.48
C ILE A 310 21.50 -2.34 9.45
N SER A 311 22.59 -1.68 9.10
CA SER A 311 23.72 -1.45 10.01
C SER A 311 23.31 -0.67 11.26
N ARG A 312 22.19 0.07 11.23
CA ARG A 312 21.62 0.75 12.41
C ARG A 312 20.70 -0.13 13.26
N GLN A 313 20.28 -1.30 12.76
CA GLN A 313 19.24 -2.15 13.37
C GLN A 313 19.76 -3.49 13.89
N THR A 314 20.85 -4.04 13.34
CA THR A 314 21.37 -5.35 13.74
C THR A 314 22.89 -5.39 13.69
N ALA A 315 23.54 -5.17 14.83
CA ALA A 315 24.91 -5.61 15.06
C ALA A 315 24.84 -6.97 15.78
N THR A 316 24.76 -8.06 15.02
CA THR A 316 24.94 -9.41 15.55
C THR A 316 26.34 -9.93 15.20
N PRO A 317 27.06 -10.61 16.12
CA PRO A 317 28.51 -10.86 15.97
C PRO A 317 28.91 -11.95 14.95
N ASP A 318 27.98 -12.81 14.51
CA ASP A 318 28.36 -14.12 13.94
C ASP A 318 28.26 -14.26 12.41
N GLN A 319 27.97 -13.20 11.66
CA GLN A 319 28.06 -13.24 10.18
C GLN A 319 28.71 -11.95 9.63
N PRO A 320 29.63 -12.06 8.65
CA PRO A 320 30.14 -10.88 7.95
C PRO A 320 28.98 -10.19 7.22
N ALA A 321 28.76 -8.92 7.52
CA ALA A 321 27.75 -8.11 6.84
C ALA A 321 28.10 -8.03 5.35
N TRP A 322 27.14 -8.39 4.50
CA TRP A 322 27.30 -8.30 3.05
C TRP A 322 27.54 -6.85 2.62
N GLU A 323 28.50 -6.64 1.73
CA GLU A 323 28.76 -5.36 1.10
C GLU A 323 27.92 -5.18 -0.17
N VAL A 324 27.86 -3.95 -0.67
CA VAL A 324 27.17 -3.63 -1.93
C VAL A 324 27.67 -4.52 -3.07
N LYS A 325 28.99 -4.78 -3.09
CA LYS A 325 29.63 -5.62 -4.09
C LYS A 325 29.10 -7.05 -4.05
N ASP A 326 28.96 -7.63 -2.86
CA ASP A 326 28.46 -9.00 -2.69
C ASP A 326 27.04 -9.16 -3.27
N TYR A 327 26.15 -8.21 -2.97
CA TYR A 327 24.81 -8.20 -3.56
C TYR A 327 24.84 -8.04 -5.08
N MET A 328 25.61 -7.09 -5.60
CA MET A 328 25.67 -6.83 -7.04
C MET A 328 26.26 -8.00 -7.83
N ASP A 329 27.29 -8.65 -7.28
CA ASP A 329 27.90 -9.83 -7.90
C ASP A 329 26.90 -10.99 -7.92
N ARG A 330 26.14 -11.21 -6.85
CA ARG A 330 25.12 -12.27 -6.77
C ARG A 330 23.92 -12.01 -7.68
N LEU A 331 23.41 -10.78 -7.71
CA LEU A 331 22.32 -10.38 -8.59
C LEU A 331 22.69 -10.58 -10.06
N THR A 332 23.95 -10.35 -10.42
CA THR A 332 24.46 -10.54 -11.79
C THR A 332 24.75 -12.01 -12.11
N ALA A 333 25.19 -12.79 -11.13
CA ALA A 333 25.54 -14.20 -11.32
C ALA A 333 24.31 -15.10 -11.56
N ILE A 334 23.15 -14.75 -10.97
CA ILE A 334 21.92 -15.53 -11.11
C ILE A 334 21.21 -15.13 -12.42
N PRO A 335 20.95 -16.08 -13.34
CA PRO A 335 20.25 -15.79 -14.60
C PRO A 335 18.90 -15.10 -14.39
N HIS A 336 18.60 -14.09 -15.20
CA HIS A 336 17.34 -13.32 -15.22
C HIS A 336 16.98 -12.55 -13.93
N LEU A 337 17.76 -12.66 -12.86
CA LEU A 337 17.44 -11.99 -11.59
C LEU A 337 17.56 -10.47 -11.69
N MET A 338 18.54 -9.95 -12.43
CA MET A 338 18.70 -8.51 -12.69
C MET A 338 17.44 -7.87 -13.29
N ASP A 339 16.79 -8.58 -14.22
CA ASP A 339 15.57 -8.09 -14.86
C ASP A 339 14.41 -8.04 -13.87
N LEU A 340 14.30 -9.04 -12.98
CA LEU A 340 13.29 -9.08 -11.92
C LEU A 340 13.50 -7.96 -10.88
N VAL A 341 14.73 -7.77 -10.40
CA VAL A 341 15.03 -6.75 -9.37
C VAL A 341 15.06 -5.33 -9.91
N SER A 342 14.86 -5.15 -11.22
CA SER A 342 14.57 -3.83 -11.78
C SER A 342 13.23 -3.27 -11.26
N ASN A 343 12.37 -4.13 -10.69
CA ASN A 343 11.22 -3.74 -9.88
C ASN A 343 11.65 -3.49 -8.42
N PRO A 344 11.41 -2.29 -7.84
CA PRO A 344 11.86 -1.94 -6.49
C PRO A 344 11.37 -2.86 -5.36
N PHE A 345 10.14 -3.37 -5.48
CA PHE A 345 9.60 -4.30 -4.49
C PHE A 345 10.33 -5.65 -4.56
N LEU A 346 10.52 -6.20 -5.77
CA LEU A 346 11.26 -7.46 -5.95
C LEU A 346 12.73 -7.32 -5.54
N LEU A 347 13.35 -6.17 -5.77
CA LEU A 347 14.68 -5.87 -5.25
C LEU A 347 14.71 -6.00 -3.73
N THR A 348 13.74 -5.43 -3.03
CA THR A 348 13.65 -5.55 -1.57
C THR A 348 13.56 -7.02 -1.13
N LEU A 349 12.70 -7.80 -1.78
CA LEU A 349 12.57 -9.23 -1.48
C LEU A 349 13.88 -9.99 -1.75
N ALA A 350 14.54 -9.69 -2.87
CA ALA A 350 15.80 -10.32 -3.24
C ALA A 350 16.91 -9.99 -2.23
N LEU A 351 17.04 -8.73 -1.81
CA LEU A 351 18.06 -8.35 -0.82
C LEU A 351 17.85 -9.03 0.53
N GLU A 352 16.61 -9.29 0.92
CA GLU A 352 16.31 -10.04 2.15
C GLU A 352 16.59 -11.55 2.02
N ALA A 353 16.42 -12.13 0.83
CA ALA A 353 16.59 -13.56 0.59
C ALA A 353 18.03 -13.99 0.24
N LEU A 354 18.77 -13.15 -0.50
CA LEU A 354 20.07 -13.48 -1.08
C LEU A 354 21.14 -13.96 -0.09
N PRO A 355 21.30 -13.35 1.11
CA PRO A 355 22.32 -13.78 2.07
C PRO A 355 22.20 -15.25 2.47
N GLN A 356 20.98 -15.77 2.48
CA GLN A 356 20.71 -17.15 2.86
C GLN A 356 20.90 -18.10 1.69
N VAL A 357 20.38 -17.76 0.50
CA VAL A 357 20.58 -18.58 -0.72
C VAL A 357 22.08 -18.82 -0.96
N ALA A 358 22.88 -17.77 -0.80
CA ALA A 358 24.32 -17.86 -0.98
C ALA A 358 25.07 -18.58 0.15
N ALA A 359 24.43 -18.85 1.29
CA ALA A 359 25.02 -19.68 2.34
C ALA A 359 24.99 -21.18 1.99
N PHE A 360 24.06 -21.62 1.15
CA PHE A 360 23.82 -23.04 0.84
C PHE A 360 24.32 -23.46 -0.55
N GLU A 361 24.40 -22.55 -1.53
CA GLU A 361 24.77 -22.88 -2.90
C GLU A 361 26.09 -22.23 -3.33
N LYS A 362 26.99 -23.02 -3.96
CA LYS A 362 28.28 -22.54 -4.47
C LYS A 362 28.27 -22.29 -5.99
N ASP A 363 27.36 -22.93 -6.72
CA ASP A 363 27.17 -22.75 -8.16
C ASP A 363 25.78 -22.18 -8.43
N PHE A 364 25.76 -20.96 -8.97
CA PHE A 364 24.54 -20.19 -9.18
C PHE A 364 24.03 -20.26 -10.63
N SER A 365 24.81 -20.88 -11.53
CA SER A 365 24.46 -21.00 -12.95
C SER A 365 23.31 -21.96 -13.21
N THR A 366 23.08 -22.89 -12.28
CA THR A 366 21.98 -23.87 -12.29
C THR A 366 20.71 -23.34 -11.63
N ILE A 367 20.80 -22.26 -10.85
CA ILE A 367 19.66 -21.70 -10.12
C ILE A 367 18.79 -20.90 -11.09
N ARG A 368 17.59 -21.41 -11.37
CA ARG A 368 16.54 -20.66 -12.06
C ARG A 368 15.68 -19.94 -11.03
N ILE A 369 15.99 -18.68 -10.75
CA ILE A 369 15.12 -17.85 -9.91
C ILE A 369 14.04 -17.21 -10.77
N THR A 370 12.81 -17.70 -10.61
CA THR A 370 11.62 -17.01 -11.11
C THR A 370 11.12 -16.01 -10.09
N ARG A 371 10.26 -15.09 -10.53
CA ARG A 371 9.55 -14.20 -9.62
C ARG A 371 8.77 -14.99 -8.57
N VAL A 372 8.05 -16.05 -8.95
CA VAL A 372 7.37 -16.97 -8.01
C VAL A 372 8.34 -17.51 -6.95
N GLY A 373 9.53 -17.96 -7.35
CA GLY A 373 10.56 -18.44 -6.42
C GLY A 373 11.02 -17.39 -5.40
N LEU A 374 11.14 -16.11 -5.80
CA LEU A 374 11.44 -15.02 -4.87
C LEU A 374 10.33 -14.83 -3.82
N TYR A 375 9.07 -14.91 -4.24
CA TYR A 375 7.94 -14.82 -3.30
C TYR A 375 7.86 -16.04 -2.37
N ASP A 376 8.15 -17.25 -2.87
CA ASP A 376 8.21 -18.47 -2.06
C ASP A 376 9.27 -18.35 -0.96
N GLY A 377 10.50 -17.96 -1.34
CA GLY A 377 11.59 -17.74 -0.40
C GLY A 377 11.27 -16.67 0.63
N PHE A 378 10.76 -15.51 0.18
CA PHE A 378 10.37 -14.42 1.07
C PHE A 378 9.26 -14.82 2.05
N ALA A 379 8.18 -15.45 1.58
CA ALA A 379 7.05 -15.83 2.43
C ALA A 379 7.47 -16.82 3.53
N ARG A 380 8.28 -17.82 3.18
CA ARG A 380 8.84 -18.78 4.16
C ARG A 380 9.73 -18.06 5.17
N GLN A 381 10.63 -17.19 4.69
CA GLN A 381 11.57 -16.49 5.56
C GLN A 381 10.88 -15.49 6.49
N TRP A 382 9.88 -14.77 6.00
CA TRP A 382 9.07 -13.87 6.80
C TRP A 382 8.41 -14.62 7.96
N LEU A 383 7.79 -15.76 7.68
CA LEU A 383 7.14 -16.59 8.69
C LEU A 383 8.16 -17.12 9.70
N GLU A 384 9.33 -17.59 9.25
CA GLU A 384 10.37 -18.11 10.14
C GLU A 384 10.96 -17.03 11.07
N ASN A 385 11.20 -15.83 10.53
CA ASN A 385 11.65 -14.68 11.33
C ASN A 385 10.60 -14.27 12.37
N ASN A 386 9.32 -14.24 12.00
CA ASN A 386 8.27 -13.87 12.94
C ASN A 386 7.96 -14.99 13.94
N ARG A 387 8.16 -16.27 13.58
CA ARG A 387 8.13 -17.40 14.52
C ARG A 387 9.15 -17.22 15.64
N LYS A 388 10.40 -16.83 15.29
CA LYS A 388 11.45 -16.52 16.28
C LYS A 388 11.08 -15.33 17.17
N ARG A 389 10.48 -14.28 16.61
CA ARG A 389 9.98 -13.13 17.41
C ARG A 389 8.85 -13.50 18.35
N LEU A 390 7.96 -14.41 17.94
CA LEU A 390 6.86 -14.89 18.78
C LEU A 390 7.36 -15.70 19.99
N LEU A 391 8.48 -16.42 19.86
CA LEU A 391 9.14 -17.10 20.99
C LEU A 391 9.61 -16.12 22.08
N GLU A 392 10.01 -14.92 21.69
CA GLU A 392 10.50 -13.87 22.59
C GLU A 392 9.37 -12.97 23.15
N SER A 393 8.15 -13.12 22.62
CA SER A 393 6.99 -12.30 22.98
C SER A 393 6.30 -12.81 24.26
N PRO A 394 5.73 -11.92 25.11
CA PRO A 394 4.96 -12.33 26.28
C PRO A 394 3.60 -12.92 25.87
N LEU A 395 3.58 -14.21 25.53
CA LEU A 395 2.37 -14.98 25.20
C LEU A 395 1.63 -15.44 26.48
N ASN A 396 0.30 -15.51 26.42
CA ASN A 396 -0.51 -16.11 27.49
C ASN A 396 -0.45 -17.66 27.44
N GLU A 397 -0.96 -18.35 28.46
CA GLU A 397 -0.85 -19.83 28.53
C GLU A 397 -1.58 -20.57 27.40
N SER A 398 -2.72 -20.03 26.92
CA SER A 398 -3.42 -20.59 25.75
C SER A 398 -2.59 -20.41 24.48
N GLU A 399 -2.06 -19.22 24.24
CA GLU A 399 -1.19 -18.92 23.10
C GLU A 399 0.09 -19.74 23.12
N LYS A 400 0.71 -19.96 24.29
CA LYS A 400 1.88 -20.84 24.41
C LYS A 400 1.57 -22.27 24.01
N LYS A 401 0.41 -22.80 24.42
CA LYS A 401 -0.02 -24.15 24.06
C LYS A 401 -0.23 -24.27 22.56
N GLU A 402 -0.99 -23.35 21.97
CA GLU A 402 -1.23 -23.32 20.51
C GLU A 402 0.08 -23.13 19.73
N PHE A 403 0.98 -22.27 20.20
CA PHE A 403 2.26 -22.05 19.55
C PHE A 403 3.13 -23.30 19.54
N LYS A 404 3.17 -24.06 20.64
CA LYS A 404 3.89 -25.34 20.71
C LYS A 404 3.32 -26.34 19.72
N GLN A 405 2.00 -26.47 19.65
CA GLN A 405 1.34 -27.35 18.71
C GLN A 405 1.66 -26.97 17.25
N LEU A 406 1.52 -25.69 16.90
CA LEU A 406 1.89 -25.19 15.57
C LEU A 406 3.37 -25.42 15.25
N ALA A 407 4.26 -25.32 16.24
CA ALA A 407 5.69 -25.56 16.04
C ALA A 407 5.99 -27.04 15.78
N GLU A 408 5.32 -27.96 16.47
CA GLU A 408 5.43 -29.41 16.27
C GLU A 408 4.87 -29.86 14.92
N GLU A 409 3.76 -29.24 14.46
CA GLU A 409 3.08 -29.54 13.19
C GLU A 409 3.65 -28.78 11.97
N GLY A 410 4.67 -27.94 12.16
CA GLY A 410 5.30 -27.15 11.10
C GLY A 410 4.70 -25.75 10.92
N PHE A 411 5.15 -24.82 11.76
CA PHE A 411 4.61 -23.46 11.87
C PHE A 411 4.56 -22.70 10.54
N VAL A 412 5.59 -22.82 9.71
CA VAL A 412 5.67 -22.15 8.41
C VAL A 412 4.59 -22.67 7.46
N GLY A 413 4.32 -23.98 7.46
CA GLY A 413 3.25 -24.59 6.66
C GLY A 413 1.89 -24.02 7.03
N HIS A 414 1.56 -23.99 8.33
CA HIS A 414 0.32 -23.36 8.82
C HIS A 414 0.23 -21.87 8.45
N GLY A 415 1.33 -21.12 8.54
CA GLY A 415 1.38 -19.71 8.14
C GLY A 415 1.14 -19.49 6.65
N ILE A 416 1.62 -20.39 5.78
CA ILE A 416 1.33 -20.36 4.34
C ILE A 416 -0.14 -20.70 4.08
N ARG A 417 -0.67 -21.78 4.68
CA ARG A 417 -2.07 -22.18 4.55
C ARG A 417 -3.03 -21.06 4.98
N PHE A 418 -2.74 -20.41 6.12
CA PHE A 418 -3.51 -19.28 6.61
C PHE A 418 -3.56 -18.11 5.60
N GLN A 419 -2.40 -17.75 5.02
CA GLN A 419 -2.33 -16.64 4.05
C GLN A 419 -3.00 -17.00 2.71
N LYS A 420 -2.90 -18.26 2.25
CA LYS A 420 -3.64 -18.78 1.09
C LYS A 420 -5.15 -18.69 1.31
N ALA A 421 -5.64 -19.23 2.41
CA ALA A 421 -7.06 -19.22 2.75
C ALA A 421 -7.61 -17.79 2.91
N LEU A 422 -6.82 -16.89 3.52
CA LEU A 422 -7.19 -15.48 3.62
C LEU A 422 -7.26 -14.81 2.25
N ALA A 423 -6.28 -15.04 1.38
CA ALA A 423 -6.25 -14.49 0.03
C ALA A 423 -7.46 -14.98 -0.79
N GLU A 424 -7.73 -16.29 -0.77
CA GLU A 424 -8.90 -16.88 -1.41
C GLU A 424 -10.21 -16.26 -0.88
N ALA A 425 -10.35 -16.12 0.44
CA ALA A 425 -11.52 -15.50 1.04
C ALA A 425 -11.70 -14.03 0.62
N ILE A 426 -10.62 -13.26 0.50
CA ILE A 426 -10.65 -11.87 0.00
C ILE A 426 -11.14 -11.83 -1.45
N PHE A 427 -10.59 -12.67 -2.34
CA PHE A 427 -11.02 -12.72 -3.74
C PHE A 427 -12.46 -13.20 -3.90
N ARG A 428 -12.85 -14.23 -3.15
CA ARG A 428 -14.18 -14.86 -3.26
C ARG A 428 -15.29 -14.04 -2.59
N LYS A 429 -15.02 -13.41 -1.45
CA LYS A 429 -16.05 -12.77 -0.61
C LYS A 429 -16.02 -11.24 -0.62
N GLN A 430 -14.92 -10.62 -1.08
CA GLN A 430 -14.78 -9.15 -1.18
C GLN A 430 -14.37 -8.71 -2.59
N GLY A 431 -14.48 -9.58 -3.58
CA GLY A 431 -14.20 -9.21 -4.95
C GLY A 431 -12.70 -8.96 -5.24
N GLY A 432 -11.78 -9.30 -4.32
CA GLY A 432 -10.34 -9.00 -4.47
C GLY A 432 -9.91 -7.67 -3.85
N GLN A 433 -10.83 -6.94 -3.20
CA GLN A 433 -10.53 -5.68 -2.52
C GLN A 433 -9.52 -5.92 -1.37
N PRO A 434 -8.37 -5.22 -1.34
CA PRO A 434 -7.26 -5.60 -0.47
C PRO A 434 -7.42 -5.22 1.01
N VAL A 435 -8.39 -4.37 1.35
CA VAL A 435 -8.59 -3.85 2.70
C VAL A 435 -9.73 -4.57 3.41
N VAL A 436 -9.38 -5.46 4.33
CA VAL A 436 -10.36 -6.16 5.17
C VAL A 436 -10.64 -5.36 6.42
N ARG A 437 -11.84 -4.79 6.52
CA ARG A 437 -12.32 -4.15 7.76
C ARG A 437 -12.95 -5.20 8.65
N TYR A 438 -12.50 -5.33 9.89
CA TYR A 438 -13.06 -6.24 10.86
C TYR A 438 -13.40 -5.55 12.17
N ASN A 439 -14.66 -5.64 12.60
CA ASN A 439 -15.11 -5.13 13.89
C ASN A 439 -15.84 -6.23 14.67
N ARG A 440 -15.24 -6.63 15.79
CA ARG A 440 -15.69 -7.75 16.63
C ARG A 440 -17.16 -7.65 17.03
N ARG A 441 -17.65 -6.43 17.34
CA ARG A 441 -19.02 -6.24 17.86
C ARG A 441 -20.10 -6.47 16.82
N THR A 442 -19.78 -6.32 15.54
CA THR A 442 -20.76 -6.35 14.44
C THR A 442 -20.59 -7.56 13.52
N GLU A 443 -19.43 -8.22 13.53
CA GLU A 443 -19.04 -9.19 12.50
C GLU A 443 -18.72 -10.61 13.02
N GLY A 444 -19.19 -10.96 14.22
CA GLY A 444 -18.85 -12.22 14.91
C GLY A 444 -19.27 -13.54 14.24
N GLY A 445 -20.04 -13.50 13.14
CA GLY A 445 -20.45 -14.69 12.36
C GLY A 445 -20.04 -14.66 10.89
N LEU A 446 -19.20 -13.71 10.48
CA LEU A 446 -18.71 -13.61 9.10
C LEU A 446 -17.42 -14.41 8.93
N TRP A 447 -17.10 -14.81 7.70
CA TRP A 447 -15.82 -15.47 7.33
C TRP A 447 -14.59 -14.73 7.87
N LYS A 448 -14.68 -13.41 8.07
CA LYS A 448 -13.61 -12.59 8.66
C LYS A 448 -13.25 -13.01 10.09
N ALA A 449 -14.19 -13.54 10.86
CA ALA A 449 -13.93 -13.99 12.23
C ALA A 449 -12.93 -15.16 12.29
N GLU A 450 -12.90 -16.01 11.26
CA GLU A 450 -11.92 -17.11 11.11
C GLU A 450 -10.47 -16.60 11.13
N PHE A 451 -10.22 -15.42 10.54
CA PHE A 451 -8.87 -14.85 10.41
C PHE A 451 -8.57 -13.76 11.45
N PHE A 452 -9.59 -12.99 11.86
CA PHE A 452 -9.43 -11.76 12.62
C PHE A 452 -9.97 -11.82 14.06
N SER A 453 -10.47 -12.97 14.51
CA SER A 453 -10.88 -13.16 15.90
C SER A 453 -9.70 -13.13 16.90
N LEU A 454 -10.05 -13.21 18.18
CA LEU A 454 -9.10 -13.38 19.29
C LEU A 454 -8.81 -14.86 19.58
N ASP A 455 -9.21 -15.75 18.69
CA ASP A 455 -8.76 -17.13 18.76
C ASP A 455 -7.22 -17.17 18.78
N SER A 456 -6.67 -17.99 19.68
CA SER A 456 -5.23 -18.01 19.95
C SER A 456 -4.44 -18.42 18.71
N GLN A 457 -4.91 -19.41 17.95
CA GLN A 457 -4.26 -19.88 16.73
C GLN A 457 -4.34 -18.81 15.63
N ALA A 458 -5.54 -18.28 15.36
CA ALA A 458 -5.74 -17.23 14.35
C ALA A 458 -4.94 -15.96 14.68
N LYS A 459 -4.83 -15.59 15.97
CA LYS A 459 -4.02 -14.46 16.42
C LYS A 459 -2.54 -14.68 16.15
N LEU A 460 -1.98 -15.82 16.52
CA LEU A 460 -0.56 -16.15 16.30
C LEU A 460 -0.22 -16.16 14.81
N LEU A 461 -1.03 -16.83 14.00
CA LEU A 461 -0.80 -16.89 12.54
C LEU A 461 -0.97 -15.52 11.89
N ARG A 462 -1.94 -14.71 12.32
CA ARG A 462 -2.11 -13.34 11.83
C ARG A 462 -0.93 -12.44 12.18
N GLU A 463 -0.37 -12.56 13.38
CA GLU A 463 0.79 -11.77 13.82
C GLU A 463 2.08 -12.19 13.12
N ALA A 464 2.20 -13.47 12.74
CA ALA A 464 3.33 -13.97 11.95
C ALA A 464 3.22 -13.69 10.44
N SER A 465 2.01 -13.47 9.93
CA SER A 465 1.74 -13.31 8.49
C SER A 465 2.26 -11.99 7.92
N THR A 466 2.27 -11.88 6.59
CA THR A 466 2.65 -10.65 5.85
C THR A 466 1.54 -9.60 5.84
N LEU A 467 0.93 -9.36 7.00
CA LEU A 467 -0.21 -8.46 7.19
C LEU A 467 0.20 -7.20 7.97
N THR A 468 -0.38 -6.07 7.59
CA THR A 468 -0.35 -4.83 8.36
C THR A 468 -1.73 -4.56 8.94
N ARG A 469 -1.74 -3.96 10.13
CA ARG A 469 -2.96 -3.54 10.80
C ARG A 469 -2.94 -2.03 11.02
N SER A 470 -4.01 -1.36 10.59
CA SER A 470 -4.29 0.04 10.94
C SER A 470 -5.67 0.10 11.57
N ASN A 471 -5.75 0.34 12.88
CA ASN A 471 -6.99 0.28 13.66
C ASN A 471 -7.74 -1.07 13.50
N ASN A 472 -8.83 -1.06 12.74
CA ASN A 472 -9.69 -2.22 12.45
C ASN A 472 -9.59 -2.65 10.97
N GLU A 473 -8.62 -2.12 10.24
CA GLU A 473 -8.35 -2.44 8.84
C GLU A 473 -7.09 -3.30 8.74
N PHE A 474 -7.20 -4.41 8.02
CA PHE A 474 -6.13 -5.38 7.78
C PHE A 474 -5.86 -5.47 6.28
N ARG A 475 -4.59 -5.57 5.91
CA ARG A 475 -4.18 -5.75 4.51
C ARG A 475 -2.81 -6.42 4.43
N PHE A 476 -2.54 -7.09 3.33
CA PHE A 476 -1.18 -7.53 3.01
C PHE A 476 -0.22 -6.33 2.93
N ILE A 477 1.04 -6.52 3.28
CA ILE A 477 2.07 -5.46 3.21
C ILE A 477 2.18 -4.87 1.79
N HIS A 478 1.84 -5.67 0.77
CA HIS A 478 1.75 -5.24 -0.62
C HIS A 478 0.70 -6.08 -1.37
N ARG A 479 -0.05 -5.48 -2.32
CA ARG A 479 -1.11 -6.19 -3.07
C ARG A 479 -0.57 -7.36 -3.91
N SER A 480 0.69 -7.33 -4.34
CA SER A 480 1.28 -8.49 -5.05
C SER A 480 1.34 -9.75 -4.18
N LEU A 481 1.43 -9.63 -2.84
CA LEU A 481 1.43 -10.79 -1.95
C LEU A 481 0.05 -11.42 -1.85
N LEU A 482 -1.00 -10.59 -1.80
CA LEU A 482 -2.38 -11.05 -1.90
C LEU A 482 -2.60 -11.84 -3.20
N GLU A 483 -2.16 -11.28 -4.33
CA GLU A 483 -2.26 -11.91 -5.65
C GLU A 483 -1.43 -13.20 -5.75
N TYR A 484 -0.23 -13.19 -5.16
CA TYR A 484 0.65 -14.33 -5.09
C TYR A 484 0.04 -15.48 -4.26
N PHE A 485 -0.45 -15.22 -3.04
CA PHE A 485 -1.08 -16.24 -2.20
C PHE A 485 -2.38 -16.77 -2.81
N TYR A 486 -3.14 -15.91 -3.50
CA TYR A 486 -4.30 -16.36 -4.27
C TYR A 486 -3.90 -17.25 -5.46
N SER A 487 -2.81 -16.93 -6.16
CA SER A 487 -2.30 -17.83 -7.21
C SER A 487 -1.92 -19.21 -6.63
N ARG A 488 -1.39 -19.25 -5.39
CA ARG A 488 -1.10 -20.51 -4.68
C ARG A 488 -2.33 -21.25 -4.19
N SER A 489 -3.47 -20.58 -3.95
CA SER A 489 -4.72 -21.28 -3.67
C SER A 489 -5.33 -21.91 -4.91
N ILE A 490 -4.99 -21.43 -6.12
CA ILE A 490 -5.40 -22.05 -7.38
C ILE A 490 -4.51 -23.25 -7.71
N TYR A 491 -3.19 -23.09 -7.60
CA TYR A 491 -2.23 -24.17 -7.83
C TYR A 491 -1.02 -24.01 -6.91
N ASP A 492 -0.75 -25.02 -6.10
CA ASP A 492 0.42 -25.09 -5.23
C ASP A 492 1.29 -26.28 -5.64
N PRO A 493 2.56 -26.07 -6.03
CA PRO A 493 3.46 -27.18 -6.37
C PRO A 493 4.04 -27.86 -5.12
N PHE A 494 3.70 -27.40 -3.92
CA PHE A 494 4.18 -27.95 -2.66
C PHE A 494 3.07 -28.60 -1.85
N ASP A 495 3.39 -29.71 -1.18
CA ASP A 495 2.50 -30.41 -0.26
C ASP A 495 2.38 -29.66 1.08
N GLU A 496 1.60 -30.24 2.01
CA GLU A 496 1.35 -29.64 3.32
C GLU A 496 2.61 -29.46 4.18
N ASP A 497 3.65 -30.25 3.93
CA ASP A 497 4.96 -30.20 4.60
C ASP A 497 5.94 -29.28 3.86
N GLY A 498 5.54 -28.75 2.70
CA GLY A 498 6.32 -27.85 1.89
C GLY A 498 7.34 -28.54 0.98
N ASN A 499 7.24 -29.85 0.81
CA ASN A 499 7.99 -30.63 -0.18
C ASN A 499 7.33 -30.51 -1.56
N PRO A 500 8.05 -30.75 -2.67
CA PRO A 500 7.43 -30.81 -3.99
C PRO A 500 6.33 -31.87 -4.02
N ASP A 501 5.10 -31.48 -4.32
CA ASP A 501 3.95 -32.38 -4.35
C ASP A 501 4.00 -33.26 -5.61
N ILE A 502 4.67 -34.41 -5.49
CA ILE A 502 4.76 -35.41 -6.56
C ILE A 502 3.41 -36.17 -6.70
N VAL A 503 2.53 -36.10 -5.70
CA VAL A 503 1.38 -37.03 -5.52
C VAL A 503 0.08 -36.48 -6.12
N SER A 504 -0.11 -35.16 -6.21
CA SER A 504 -1.31 -34.53 -6.82
C SER A 504 -1.37 -34.60 -8.36
N GLN A 505 -0.56 -35.45 -9.00
CA GLN A 505 -0.55 -35.65 -10.46
C GLN A 505 -1.79 -36.38 -11.03
N GLY A 506 -2.75 -36.81 -10.19
CA GLY A 506 -3.88 -37.66 -10.59
C GLY A 506 -5.30 -37.15 -10.35
N SER A 507 -5.51 -36.04 -9.63
CA SER A 507 -6.86 -35.63 -9.17
C SER A 507 -7.38 -34.40 -9.93
N LEU A 508 -8.06 -34.65 -11.06
CA LEU A 508 -8.77 -33.64 -11.86
C LEU A 508 -9.84 -32.75 -11.13
N PRO A 509 -10.43 -33.08 -9.96
CA PRO A 509 -11.57 -32.28 -9.46
C PRO A 509 -11.26 -30.91 -8.87
N ASP A 510 -10.05 -30.64 -8.37
CA ASP A 510 -9.80 -29.43 -7.55
C ASP A 510 -9.44 -28.21 -8.41
N LEU A 511 -8.53 -28.36 -9.38
CA LEU A 511 -8.10 -27.23 -10.23
C LEU A 511 -9.22 -26.67 -11.12
N SER A 512 -10.06 -27.54 -11.68
CA SER A 512 -11.22 -27.12 -12.48
C SER A 512 -12.23 -26.33 -11.63
N THR A 513 -12.42 -26.75 -10.37
CA THR A 513 -13.25 -26.03 -9.42
C THR A 513 -12.63 -24.69 -9.05
N ALA A 514 -11.32 -24.62 -8.78
CA ALA A 514 -10.64 -23.36 -8.47
C ALA A 514 -10.69 -22.36 -9.65
N LEU A 515 -10.48 -22.83 -10.88
CA LEU A 515 -10.51 -22.00 -12.08
C LEU A 515 -11.92 -21.63 -12.55
N SER A 516 -12.96 -22.38 -12.18
CA SER A 516 -14.34 -22.05 -12.56
C SER A 516 -14.99 -20.99 -11.68
N GLN A 517 -14.51 -20.81 -10.44
CA GLN A 517 -15.14 -19.93 -9.45
C GLN A 517 -15.16 -18.45 -9.84
N ARG A 518 -14.15 -17.97 -10.57
CA ARG A 518 -13.99 -16.55 -10.90
C ARG A 518 -13.14 -16.37 -12.14
N SER A 519 -13.45 -15.35 -12.95
CA SER A 519 -12.53 -14.88 -13.99
C SER A 519 -11.28 -14.24 -13.37
N ILE A 520 -10.12 -14.86 -13.63
CA ILE A 520 -8.80 -14.33 -13.23
C ILE A 520 -8.21 -13.40 -14.29
N ILE A 521 -8.92 -13.21 -15.41
CA ILE A 521 -8.48 -12.42 -16.56
C ILE A 521 -8.32 -10.93 -16.19
N ASN A 522 -9.18 -10.46 -15.29
CA ASN A 522 -9.10 -9.10 -14.74
C ASN A 522 -7.99 -8.93 -13.67
N GLU A 523 -7.26 -10.00 -13.32
CA GLU A 523 -6.19 -10.01 -12.33
C GLU A 523 -4.85 -10.42 -12.98
N PRO A 524 -4.22 -9.52 -13.75
CA PRO A 524 -3.07 -9.84 -14.60
C PRO A 524 -1.84 -10.33 -13.83
N SER A 525 -1.65 -9.88 -12.59
CA SER A 525 -0.59 -10.39 -11.71
C SER A 525 -0.78 -11.87 -11.37
N VAL A 526 -2.03 -12.28 -11.10
CA VAL A 526 -2.38 -13.67 -10.73
C VAL A 526 -2.15 -14.56 -11.95
N LEU A 527 -2.62 -14.14 -13.13
CA LEU A 527 -2.32 -14.81 -14.39
C LEU A 527 -0.83 -14.97 -14.62
N GLN A 528 -0.03 -13.91 -14.39
CA GLN A 528 1.42 -13.97 -14.53
C GLN A 528 2.06 -14.97 -13.55
N PHE A 529 1.60 -15.03 -12.30
CA PHE A 529 2.13 -15.99 -11.32
C PHE A 529 1.81 -17.44 -11.70
N LEU A 530 0.63 -17.69 -12.27
CA LEU A 530 0.26 -19.02 -12.76
C LEU A 530 1.05 -19.38 -14.04
N ALA A 531 1.20 -18.42 -14.96
CA ALA A 531 1.98 -18.61 -16.18
C ALA A 531 3.45 -18.96 -15.90
N GLU A 532 4.09 -18.25 -14.96
CA GLU A 532 5.47 -18.54 -14.53
C GLU A 532 5.64 -19.93 -13.89
N ARG A 533 4.56 -20.56 -13.41
CA ARG A 533 4.60 -21.96 -12.93
C ARG A 533 4.50 -22.97 -14.07
N VAL A 534 3.92 -22.58 -15.21
CA VAL A 534 3.93 -23.38 -16.44
C VAL A 534 5.32 -23.33 -17.10
N GLU A 535 5.98 -22.17 -17.11
CA GLU A 535 7.30 -21.97 -17.75
C GLU A 535 8.46 -22.74 -17.07
N GLN A 536 8.31 -23.16 -15.81
CA GLN A 536 9.40 -23.75 -15.03
C GLN A 536 9.81 -25.16 -15.49
N GLU A 537 8.88 -25.94 -16.03
CA GLU A 537 9.09 -27.33 -16.43
C GLU A 537 8.39 -27.60 -17.77
N ALA A 538 9.15 -28.10 -18.76
CA ALA A 538 8.56 -28.52 -20.03
C ALA A 538 7.64 -29.74 -19.78
N ASP A 539 6.36 -29.62 -20.16
CA ASP A 539 5.32 -30.64 -19.97
C ASP A 539 5.01 -30.97 -18.49
N CYS A 540 4.97 -29.92 -17.65
CA CYS A 540 4.65 -30.07 -16.24
C CYS A 540 3.20 -30.55 -16.02
N PRO A 541 2.90 -31.25 -14.89
CA PRO A 541 1.56 -31.72 -14.58
C PRO A 541 0.50 -30.62 -14.65
N PHE A 542 0.86 -29.41 -14.22
CA PHE A 542 -0.01 -28.24 -14.29
C PHE A 542 -0.38 -27.88 -15.73
N GLN A 543 0.58 -27.85 -16.65
CA GLN A 543 0.33 -27.59 -18.06
C GLN A 543 -0.61 -28.63 -18.68
N ARG A 544 -0.40 -29.92 -18.36
CA ARG A 544 -1.28 -31.02 -18.83
C ARG A 544 -2.70 -30.88 -18.28
N GLN A 545 -2.85 -30.52 -17.00
CA GLN A 545 -4.15 -30.27 -16.39
C GLN A 545 -4.89 -29.09 -17.05
N LEU A 546 -4.19 -27.97 -17.29
CA LEU A 546 -4.77 -26.81 -17.99
C LEU A 546 -5.25 -27.17 -19.40
N ARG A 547 -4.44 -27.93 -20.16
CA ARG A 547 -4.84 -28.43 -21.49
C ARG A 547 -6.06 -29.35 -21.39
N GLY A 548 -6.10 -30.24 -20.41
CA GLY A 548 -7.25 -31.11 -20.15
C GLY A 548 -8.54 -30.33 -19.88
N ILE A 549 -8.47 -29.24 -19.09
CA ILE A 549 -9.62 -28.37 -18.82
C ILE A 549 -10.13 -27.71 -20.12
N VAL A 550 -9.23 -27.23 -20.98
CA VAL A 550 -9.60 -26.64 -22.27
C VAL A 550 -10.28 -27.68 -23.17
N GLU A 551 -9.75 -28.90 -23.23
CA GLU A 551 -10.35 -29.99 -24.01
C GLU A 551 -11.73 -30.41 -23.49
N CYS A 552 -11.90 -30.50 -22.17
CA CYS A 552 -13.20 -30.82 -21.54
C CYS A 552 -14.31 -29.80 -21.89
N SER A 553 -13.95 -28.55 -22.21
CA SER A 553 -14.91 -27.50 -22.61
C SER A 553 -15.64 -27.81 -23.92
N LYS A 554 -15.08 -28.68 -24.77
CA LYS A 554 -15.70 -29.11 -26.03
C LYS A 554 -17.02 -29.84 -25.78
N THR A 555 -17.07 -30.63 -24.70
CA THR A 555 -18.22 -31.46 -24.34
C THR A 555 -19.04 -30.92 -23.18
N ASP A 556 -18.42 -30.15 -22.27
CA ASP A 556 -19.11 -29.60 -21.09
C ASP A 556 -19.79 -28.27 -21.44
N ASN A 557 -21.12 -28.24 -21.34
CA ASN A 557 -21.93 -27.06 -21.66
C ASN A 557 -22.14 -26.12 -20.46
N ARG A 558 -21.57 -26.44 -19.28
CA ARG A 558 -21.71 -25.61 -18.08
C ARG A 558 -20.91 -24.31 -18.21
N THR A 559 -21.49 -23.23 -17.71
CA THR A 559 -20.86 -21.90 -17.66
C THR A 559 -19.55 -21.91 -16.86
N GLU A 560 -19.50 -22.69 -15.79
CA GLU A 560 -18.37 -22.90 -14.91
C GLU A 560 -17.20 -23.57 -15.64
N ALA A 561 -17.51 -24.57 -16.47
CA ALA A 561 -16.51 -25.26 -17.27
C ALA A 561 -15.93 -24.34 -18.37
N ALA A 562 -16.79 -23.54 -19.01
CA ALA A 562 -16.36 -22.53 -19.98
C ALA A 562 -15.47 -21.46 -19.33
N GLN A 563 -15.81 -21.01 -18.12
CA GLN A 563 -15.00 -20.07 -17.34
C GLN A 563 -13.63 -20.68 -16.95
N ALA A 564 -13.62 -21.93 -16.49
CA ALA A 564 -12.39 -22.64 -16.17
C ALA A 564 -11.50 -22.79 -17.41
N ALA A 565 -12.08 -23.13 -18.56
CA ALA A 565 -11.37 -23.24 -19.82
C ALA A 565 -10.84 -21.90 -20.32
N ALA A 566 -11.62 -20.83 -20.23
CA ALA A 566 -11.19 -19.46 -20.57
C ALA A 566 -9.99 -19.03 -19.71
N ASN A 567 -10.05 -19.29 -18.40
CA ASN A 567 -8.93 -19.02 -17.49
C ASN A 567 -7.72 -19.90 -17.82
N ALA A 568 -7.93 -21.19 -18.08
CA ALA A 568 -6.85 -22.14 -18.36
C ALA A 568 -6.08 -21.81 -19.64
N ILE A 569 -6.79 -21.52 -20.74
CA ILE A 569 -6.14 -21.14 -22.00
C ILE A 569 -5.43 -19.79 -21.87
N SER A 570 -5.98 -18.84 -21.10
CA SER A 570 -5.34 -17.54 -20.85
C SER A 570 -4.01 -17.71 -20.10
N ILE A 571 -3.93 -18.62 -19.11
CA ILE A 571 -2.68 -18.96 -18.42
C ILE A 571 -1.67 -19.57 -19.41
N LEU A 572 -2.10 -20.52 -20.23
CA LEU A 572 -1.22 -21.20 -21.20
C LEU A 572 -0.65 -20.22 -22.24
N VAL A 573 -1.49 -19.34 -22.80
CA VAL A 573 -1.05 -18.30 -23.74
C VAL A 573 -0.09 -17.33 -23.05
N ARG A 574 -0.39 -16.91 -21.83
CA ARG A 574 0.47 -16.01 -21.06
C ARG A 574 1.84 -16.63 -20.77
N ALA A 575 1.91 -17.94 -20.57
CA ALA A 575 3.15 -18.72 -20.43
C ALA A 575 3.90 -18.94 -21.75
N GLY A 576 3.43 -18.37 -22.86
CA GLY A 576 4.05 -18.54 -24.18
C GLY A 576 3.87 -19.94 -24.78
N THR A 577 2.90 -20.72 -24.30
CA THR A 577 2.64 -22.06 -24.84
C THR A 577 2.10 -21.94 -26.28
N PRO A 578 2.75 -22.56 -27.28
CA PRO A 578 2.25 -22.52 -28.65
C PRO A 578 1.04 -23.44 -28.83
N PHE A 579 0.10 -22.99 -29.66
CA PHE A 579 -1.08 -23.71 -30.14
C PHE A 579 -1.06 -23.85 -31.66
N ILE A 580 0.13 -23.95 -32.25
CA ILE A 580 0.32 -24.12 -33.69
C ILE A 580 -0.25 -25.48 -34.11
N CYS A 581 -1.07 -25.50 -35.17
CA CYS A 581 -1.78 -26.69 -35.64
C CYS A 581 -2.68 -27.36 -34.58
N ALA A 582 -3.10 -26.65 -33.53
CA ALA A 582 -3.93 -27.21 -32.47
C ALA A 582 -5.38 -27.43 -32.94
N ASP A 583 -5.96 -28.58 -32.57
CA ASP A 583 -7.39 -28.84 -32.74
C ASP A 583 -8.18 -28.19 -31.60
N LEU A 584 -8.69 -27.00 -31.85
CA LEU A 584 -9.49 -26.19 -30.92
C LEU A 584 -10.97 -26.17 -31.35
N ARG A 585 -11.43 -27.20 -32.07
CA ARG A 585 -12.82 -27.25 -32.54
C ARG A 585 -13.79 -27.39 -31.39
N GLY A 586 -14.85 -26.60 -31.40
CA GLY A 586 -15.92 -26.66 -30.41
C GLY A 586 -15.53 -26.19 -29.01
N ILE A 587 -14.32 -25.65 -28.80
CA ILE A 587 -13.91 -25.17 -27.46
C ILE A 587 -14.81 -24.02 -27.01
N LYS A 588 -14.98 -23.88 -25.69
CA LYS A 588 -15.82 -22.83 -25.11
C LYS A 588 -14.99 -22.01 -24.15
N ILE A 589 -14.55 -20.85 -24.61
CA ILE A 589 -13.63 -19.99 -23.87
C ILE A 589 -14.08 -18.52 -23.89
N PRO A 590 -15.36 -18.23 -23.59
CA PRO A 590 -15.85 -16.86 -23.64
C PRO A 590 -15.06 -15.96 -22.68
N GLY A 591 -14.68 -14.77 -23.13
CA GLY A 591 -13.93 -13.77 -22.37
C GLY A 591 -12.43 -14.05 -22.22
N ALA A 592 -11.88 -15.13 -22.80
CA ALA A 592 -10.47 -15.49 -22.66
C ALA A 592 -9.52 -14.39 -23.17
N ASP A 593 -8.36 -14.23 -22.51
CA ASP A 593 -7.29 -13.36 -22.99
C ASP A 593 -6.22 -14.17 -23.72
N LEU A 594 -6.24 -14.09 -25.05
CA LEU A 594 -5.30 -14.75 -25.95
C LEU A 594 -4.27 -13.76 -26.53
N THR A 595 -4.07 -12.62 -25.87
CA THR A 595 -3.16 -11.56 -26.33
C THR A 595 -1.75 -12.12 -26.58
N GLY A 596 -1.23 -11.93 -27.79
CA GLY A 596 0.11 -12.39 -28.17
C GLY A 596 0.27 -13.91 -28.36
N GLY A 597 -0.82 -14.68 -28.29
CA GLY A 597 -0.75 -16.13 -28.44
C GLY A 597 -0.41 -16.60 -29.86
N GLN A 598 0.21 -17.77 -29.96
CA GLN A 598 0.61 -18.38 -31.24
C GLN A 598 -0.37 -19.48 -31.63
N PHE A 599 -1.22 -19.21 -32.62
CA PHE A 599 -2.28 -20.08 -33.12
C PHE A 599 -2.22 -20.28 -34.64
N ASP A 600 -1.03 -20.16 -35.23
CA ASP A 600 -0.85 -20.39 -36.67
C ASP A 600 -1.36 -21.80 -37.03
N SER A 601 -2.21 -21.90 -38.05
CA SER A 601 -2.87 -23.14 -38.50
C SER A 601 -3.76 -23.84 -37.46
N ALA A 602 -4.17 -23.17 -36.38
CA ALA A 602 -5.10 -23.73 -35.39
C ALA A 602 -6.53 -23.84 -35.95
N ASP A 603 -7.28 -24.85 -35.51
CA ASP A 603 -8.65 -25.10 -35.94
C ASP A 603 -9.66 -24.69 -34.86
N PHE A 604 -10.30 -23.52 -35.02
CA PHE A 604 -11.32 -22.98 -34.11
C PHE A 604 -12.75 -23.20 -34.61
N ARG A 605 -12.99 -24.17 -35.52
CA ARG A 605 -14.35 -24.39 -36.04
C ARG A 605 -15.33 -24.68 -34.91
N GLU A 606 -16.50 -24.06 -34.97
CA GLU A 606 -17.59 -24.24 -33.98
C GLU A 606 -17.22 -23.82 -32.54
N ALA A 607 -16.09 -23.13 -32.34
CA ALA A 607 -15.70 -22.63 -31.03
C ALA A 607 -16.57 -21.45 -30.57
N ASP A 608 -16.77 -21.31 -29.26
CA ASP A 608 -17.33 -20.10 -28.66
C ASP A 608 -16.19 -19.16 -28.21
N LEU A 609 -16.00 -18.11 -29.02
CA LEU A 609 -14.99 -17.07 -28.84
C LEU A 609 -15.63 -15.72 -28.47
N SER A 610 -16.83 -15.74 -27.88
CA SER A 610 -17.51 -14.52 -27.41
C SER A 610 -16.61 -13.75 -26.44
N ASP A 611 -16.43 -12.45 -26.66
CA ASP A 611 -15.62 -11.54 -25.83
C ASP A 611 -14.13 -11.92 -25.66
N VAL A 612 -13.60 -12.80 -26.52
CA VAL A 612 -12.18 -13.19 -26.49
C VAL A 612 -11.28 -12.06 -26.99
N ASN A 613 -10.21 -11.80 -26.26
CA ASN A 613 -9.19 -10.82 -26.67
C ASN A 613 -8.07 -11.49 -27.48
N LEU A 614 -8.03 -11.22 -28.80
CA LEU A 614 -7.03 -11.75 -29.74
C LEU A 614 -5.92 -10.73 -30.11
N ARG A 615 -5.72 -9.67 -29.32
CA ARG A 615 -4.77 -8.60 -29.69
C ARG A 615 -3.36 -9.15 -29.85
N LYS A 616 -2.68 -8.80 -30.94
CA LYS A 616 -1.31 -9.27 -31.25
C LYS A 616 -1.15 -10.80 -31.38
N ALA A 617 -2.24 -11.58 -31.43
CA ALA A 617 -2.15 -13.02 -31.65
C ALA A 617 -1.69 -13.35 -33.08
N TRP A 618 -0.97 -14.45 -33.24
CA TRP A 618 -0.54 -14.98 -34.54
C TRP A 618 -1.56 -16.03 -34.99
N LEU A 619 -2.30 -15.74 -36.06
CA LEU A 619 -3.45 -16.54 -36.52
C LEU A 619 -3.32 -16.95 -38.00
N ARG A 620 -2.10 -17.03 -38.55
CA ARG A 620 -1.90 -17.31 -39.98
C ARG A 620 -2.47 -18.69 -40.29
N GLN A 621 -3.35 -18.77 -41.30
CA GLN A 621 -4.04 -20.02 -41.70
C GLN A 621 -4.92 -20.66 -40.61
N ALA A 622 -5.27 -19.92 -39.53
CA ALA A 622 -6.21 -20.43 -38.54
C ALA A 622 -7.64 -20.50 -39.12
N ASN A 623 -8.41 -21.53 -38.73
CA ASN A 623 -9.75 -21.77 -39.24
C ASN A 623 -10.82 -21.35 -38.23
N PHE A 624 -11.55 -20.27 -38.53
CA PHE A 624 -12.63 -19.75 -37.68
C PHE A 624 -14.04 -20.10 -38.18
N SER A 625 -14.18 -21.03 -39.13
CA SER A 625 -15.49 -21.31 -39.75
C SER A 625 -16.52 -21.72 -38.70
N LYS A 626 -17.69 -21.08 -38.71
CA LYS A 626 -18.79 -21.32 -37.75
C LYS A 626 -18.45 -21.04 -36.27
N CYS A 627 -17.39 -20.28 -35.97
CA CYS A 627 -17.17 -19.85 -34.59
C CYS A 627 -18.22 -18.81 -34.16
N ARG A 628 -18.56 -18.78 -32.88
CA ARG A 628 -19.40 -17.74 -32.29
C ARG A 628 -18.52 -16.59 -31.82
N ILE A 629 -18.79 -15.39 -32.32
CA ILE A 629 -18.13 -14.16 -31.88
C ILE A 629 -19.23 -13.17 -31.50
N CYS A 630 -19.26 -12.80 -30.22
CA CYS A 630 -20.03 -11.66 -29.72
C CYS A 630 -19.03 -10.68 -29.10
N VAL A 631 -19.19 -9.39 -29.37
CA VAL A 631 -18.41 -8.35 -28.67
C VAL A 631 -19.41 -7.53 -27.85
N HIS A 632 -19.43 -7.70 -26.53
CA HIS A 632 -20.12 -6.81 -25.62
C HIS A 632 -19.38 -5.47 -25.62
N ARG A 633 -19.82 -4.52 -26.44
CA ARG A 633 -19.55 -3.11 -26.18
C ARG A 633 -20.34 -2.74 -24.95
N GLY A 634 -19.67 -2.35 -23.86
CA GLY A 634 -20.33 -1.83 -22.67
C GLY A 634 -21.34 -0.74 -23.05
N GLY A 635 -22.62 -1.01 -22.81
CA GLY A 635 -23.74 -0.14 -23.16
C GLY A 635 -24.91 -0.92 -23.80
N HIS A 636 -25.85 -1.36 -22.95
CA HIS A 636 -27.20 -1.86 -23.26
C HIS A 636 -27.66 -1.90 -24.73
N ASP A 637 -27.39 -2.98 -25.48
CA ASP A 637 -28.31 -3.47 -26.51
C ASP A 637 -28.06 -4.96 -26.86
N PRO A 638 -28.95 -5.91 -26.50
CA PRO A 638 -28.77 -7.34 -26.73
C PRO A 638 -29.07 -7.82 -28.17
N ARG A 639 -29.19 -6.92 -29.16
CA ARG A 639 -29.69 -7.27 -30.50
C ARG A 639 -28.64 -7.43 -31.62
N LEU A 640 -27.34 -7.27 -31.32
CA LEU A 640 -26.27 -7.35 -32.34
C LEU A 640 -25.45 -8.66 -32.30
N CYS A 641 -25.98 -9.74 -31.74
CA CYS A 641 -25.24 -10.98 -31.45
C CYS A 641 -25.12 -12.00 -32.61
N HIS A 642 -25.31 -11.61 -33.87
CA HIS A 642 -25.20 -12.53 -35.01
C HIS A 642 -24.31 -11.97 -36.12
N GLY A 643 -22.99 -12.15 -35.97
CA GLY A 643 -22.02 -12.01 -37.05
C GLY A 643 -21.20 -13.29 -37.15
N ASN A 644 -21.49 -14.14 -38.14
CA ASN A 644 -20.58 -15.22 -38.54
C ASN A 644 -19.41 -14.58 -39.31
N MET A 645 -18.17 -14.85 -38.90
CA MET A 645 -17.00 -14.62 -39.76
C MET A 645 -16.95 -15.73 -40.80
N ASP A 646 -17.53 -15.50 -41.97
CA ASP A 646 -17.12 -16.21 -43.18
C ASP A 646 -16.09 -15.34 -43.91
N ARG A 647 -14.83 -15.79 -43.83
CA ARG A 647 -13.66 -15.47 -44.66
C ARG A 647 -13.43 -13.99 -45.00
N ASP A 648 -12.45 -13.39 -44.32
CA ASP A 648 -11.33 -12.65 -44.92
C ASP A 648 -10.21 -12.39 -43.89
#